data_AF-A0AB74KS77-F1
#
_entry.id   AF-A0AB74KS77-F1
#
_cell.length_a   1.000
_cell.length_b   1.000
_cell.length_c   1.000
_cell.angle_alpha   90.00
_cell.angle_beta   90.00
_cell.angle_gamma   90.00
#
_symmetry.space_group_name_H-M   'P 1'
#
loop_
_entity.id
_entity.type
_entity.pdbx_description
1 polymer ?
#
loop_
_entity_poly.entity_id
_entity_poly.type
_entity_poly.pdbx_seq_one_letter_code
_entity_poly.pdbx_strand_id
1 'polypeptide(L)'
;MKTQLPAKYYLSHFFELAEFIQSQCRHLLVEEQQLFLEKLLQLDEQSLCTLLRIFSRKPKIVALSSLNYEEIPNLHGAIFKLKQQGLVAHPSSDELDLLLEHLTKPTLLTLLANDELMATYPDYKKSASKQRLTQLCKEHIDRNHSELVALFSQFVVNSRGQYYEYFEFLHSGRLSGGDINHQNRFVMRDLGIAKVRGDVNESISRFQTLAEAQTHYQLNKLRMQFKESESESQYQNLAQALLAISSEDELAQSIKNKLLIRLYKQLKEHDLAFAFELLEHCEGSSEAQELAIRQRYKQGDKTWVEQKLEQVILDPLDDGILYFAEDFLQRKYNKQQRSRLTQMLIDTEHQLEVDDIYRGDVEQGVCEHYQQLGNTVFFTENNLWLSFFTLTFWQELFIETPHPPCNEFDLYPKVLLADCFYTVQQTQIEQKLAKFTSNEALYKYVCKNVGQFYEAHNSVFVWHSDMLEPLEVLIKHSPLTNLKAHLLQMTKTFKQLKDGYPDLMVLKGDKLTFEEVKAPGDKLRRNQLVSIEVLKQHGFAVNIVAVNWFNDPNRIYSVVDIETTGGVQGNNKITEIAVVQLQAGEVINQWASLINPERSIPAFITKLTGINAAMVRDAPRFEEVADTLRSLLKGSVFVAHNVNFDYGFIRKEYSAIGQGFKMPKLCTVVESRKAFPKLKSYSLGNLAAHFELNLTNHHRALADATATAELLNLIQQTQSKKAS
;
A
#
# COMPACT_ATOMS: atom_id res chain seq x y z
N MET A 1 3.86 22.58 -15.34
CA MET A 1 4.31 22.30 -16.72
C MET A 1 4.46 20.78 -16.82
N LYS A 2 3.73 20.08 -17.69
CA LYS A 2 3.87 18.61 -17.79
C LYS A 2 5.20 18.32 -18.50
N THR A 3 6.13 17.68 -17.82
CA THR A 3 7.39 17.20 -18.39
C THR A 3 7.06 16.26 -19.55
N GLN A 4 7.52 16.58 -20.76
CA GLN A 4 7.33 15.73 -21.94
C GLN A 4 8.68 15.07 -22.27
N LEU A 5 8.69 13.74 -22.36
CA LEU A 5 9.90 13.00 -22.69
C LEU A 5 10.20 13.08 -24.21
N PRO A 6 11.49 13.05 -24.61
CA PRO A 6 11.87 12.96 -26.01
C PRO A 6 11.31 11.70 -26.69
N ALA A 7 11.04 11.74 -28.00
CA ALA A 7 10.42 10.61 -28.73
C ALA A 7 11.17 9.26 -28.56
N LYS A 8 12.51 9.30 -28.43
CA LYS A 8 13.39 8.13 -28.31
C LYS A 8 13.99 7.94 -26.91
N TYR A 9 13.34 8.43 -25.85
CA TYR A 9 13.85 8.37 -24.47
C TYR A 9 14.34 6.97 -24.04
N TYR A 10 13.70 5.90 -24.54
CA TYR A 10 14.00 4.52 -24.19
C TYR A 10 15.35 4.04 -24.74
N LEU A 11 15.92 4.72 -25.76
CA LEU A 11 17.29 4.45 -26.21
C LEU A 11 18.29 4.86 -25.12
N SER A 12 18.10 6.02 -24.52
CA SER A 12 18.95 6.48 -23.42
C SER A 12 18.91 5.50 -22.25
N HIS A 13 17.71 5.02 -21.88
CA HIS A 13 17.55 4.00 -20.83
C HIS A 13 18.22 2.68 -21.19
N PHE A 14 18.19 2.28 -22.46
CA PHE A 14 18.89 1.09 -22.94
C PHE A 14 20.40 1.23 -22.81
N PHE A 15 20.97 2.35 -23.26
CA PHE A 15 22.42 2.57 -23.19
C PHE A 15 22.91 2.69 -21.74
N GLU A 16 22.14 3.36 -20.87
CA GLU A 16 22.41 3.42 -19.43
C GLU A 16 22.46 2.01 -18.80
N LEU A 17 21.50 1.14 -19.15
CA LEU A 17 21.52 -0.27 -18.72
C LEU A 17 22.69 -1.03 -19.34
N ALA A 18 22.95 -0.88 -20.64
CA ALA A 18 24.01 -1.61 -21.33
C ALA A 18 25.40 -1.26 -20.76
N GLU A 19 25.65 0.03 -20.49
CA GLU A 19 26.88 0.51 -19.87
C GLU A 19 27.06 -0.08 -18.46
N PHE A 20 26.00 -0.07 -17.64
CA PHE A 20 26.02 -0.71 -16.33
C PHE A 20 26.37 -2.20 -16.44
N ILE A 21 25.75 -2.92 -17.36
CA ILE A 21 26.02 -4.35 -17.56
C ILE A 21 27.46 -4.59 -18.01
N GLN A 22 27.99 -3.81 -18.96
CA GLN A 22 29.35 -3.97 -19.48
C GLN A 22 30.42 -3.65 -18.42
N SER A 23 30.21 -2.59 -17.64
CA SER A 23 31.17 -2.09 -16.66
C SER A 23 31.12 -2.85 -15.33
N GLN A 24 29.93 -3.12 -14.80
CA GLN A 24 29.74 -3.65 -13.44
C GLN A 24 29.37 -5.13 -13.39
N CYS A 25 28.67 -5.65 -14.40
CA CYS A 25 28.06 -6.99 -14.32
C CYS A 25 28.56 -7.99 -15.37
N ARG A 26 29.60 -7.68 -16.16
CA ARG A 26 30.08 -8.60 -17.21
C ARG A 26 30.47 -9.98 -16.69
N HIS A 27 31.05 -10.04 -15.49
CA HIS A 27 31.43 -11.30 -14.81
C HIS A 27 30.21 -12.14 -14.35
N LEU A 28 29.01 -11.55 -14.37
CA LEU A 28 27.75 -12.21 -14.05
C LEU A 28 27.02 -12.74 -15.29
N LEU A 29 27.66 -12.70 -16.47
CA LEU A 29 27.08 -13.15 -17.73
C LEU A 29 27.75 -14.42 -18.24
N VAL A 30 26.94 -15.38 -18.68
CA VAL A 30 27.43 -16.50 -19.49
C VAL A 30 27.78 -16.03 -20.91
N GLU A 31 28.58 -16.81 -21.65
CA GLU A 31 29.08 -16.45 -22.98
C GLU A 31 27.95 -16.04 -23.96
N GLU A 32 26.85 -16.81 -24.00
CA GLU A 32 25.70 -16.51 -24.84
C GLU A 32 25.08 -15.14 -24.55
N GLN A 33 25.03 -14.74 -23.28
CA GLN A 33 24.50 -13.45 -22.85
C GLN A 33 25.44 -12.30 -23.23
N GLN A 34 26.76 -12.51 -23.14
CA GLN A 34 27.74 -11.51 -23.57
C GLN A 34 27.65 -11.28 -25.08
N LEU A 35 27.61 -12.36 -25.88
CA LEU A 35 27.43 -12.29 -27.33
C LEU A 35 26.10 -11.62 -27.71
N PHE A 36 25.04 -11.89 -26.96
CA PHE A 36 23.75 -11.22 -27.17
C PHE A 36 23.84 -9.71 -26.93
N LEU A 37 24.49 -9.26 -25.85
CA LEU A 37 24.67 -7.84 -25.57
C LEU A 37 25.51 -7.13 -26.65
N GLU A 38 26.58 -7.77 -27.12
CA GLU A 38 27.42 -7.25 -28.22
C GLU A 38 26.61 -7.09 -29.51
N LYS A 39 25.74 -8.06 -29.85
CA LYS A 39 24.81 -7.95 -30.99
C LYS A 39 23.88 -6.75 -30.85
N LEU A 40 23.33 -6.49 -29.65
CA LEU A 40 22.43 -5.35 -29.43
C LEU A 40 23.12 -4.01 -29.65
N LEU A 41 24.37 -3.88 -29.19
CA LEU A 41 25.17 -2.65 -29.30
C LEU A 41 25.63 -2.36 -30.74
N GLN A 42 25.66 -3.37 -31.61
CA GLN A 42 26.01 -3.23 -33.03
C GLN A 42 24.81 -2.94 -33.93
N LEU A 43 23.58 -2.95 -33.40
CA LEU A 43 22.38 -2.65 -34.19
C LEU A 43 22.36 -1.20 -34.65
N ASP A 44 21.88 -0.97 -35.87
CA ASP A 44 21.49 0.37 -36.29
C ASP A 44 20.31 0.88 -35.43
N GLU A 45 20.24 2.19 -35.25
CA GLU A 45 19.27 2.83 -34.35
C GLU A 45 17.82 2.42 -34.64
N GLN A 46 17.46 2.21 -35.91
CA GLN A 46 16.12 1.84 -36.31
C GLN A 46 15.77 0.40 -35.89
N SER A 47 16.70 -0.53 -36.10
CA SER A 47 16.58 -1.92 -35.64
C SER A 47 16.51 -1.97 -34.11
N LEU A 48 17.36 -1.22 -33.41
CA LEU A 48 17.35 -1.14 -31.95
C LEU A 48 16.03 -0.54 -31.41
N CYS A 49 15.54 0.55 -32.00
CA CYS A 49 14.25 1.14 -31.63
C CYS A 49 13.11 0.12 -31.77
N THR A 50 13.08 -0.58 -32.89
CA THR A 50 12.07 -1.61 -33.16
C THR A 50 12.11 -2.72 -32.12
N LEU A 51 13.30 -3.22 -31.79
CA LEU A 51 13.47 -4.26 -30.79
C LEU A 51 13.05 -3.81 -29.39
N LEU A 52 13.46 -2.61 -28.96
CA LEU A 52 13.09 -2.08 -27.65
C LEU A 52 11.58 -1.81 -27.55
N ARG A 53 10.93 -1.38 -28.63
CA ARG A 53 9.48 -1.27 -28.70
C ARG A 53 8.80 -2.64 -28.58
N ILE A 54 9.35 -3.70 -29.18
CA ILE A 54 8.88 -5.08 -28.98
C ILE A 54 9.05 -5.48 -27.51
N PHE A 55 10.23 -5.28 -26.92
CA PHE A 55 10.53 -5.63 -25.53
C PHE A 55 9.64 -4.89 -24.52
N SER A 56 9.21 -3.67 -24.84
CA SER A 56 8.27 -2.89 -24.01
C SER A 56 6.85 -3.48 -23.98
N ARG A 57 6.49 -4.39 -24.91
CA ARG A 57 5.16 -5.01 -24.96
C ARG A 57 5.04 -6.10 -23.90
N LYS A 58 3.92 -6.09 -23.19
CA LYS A 58 3.58 -7.12 -22.19
C LYS A 58 3.39 -8.53 -22.79
N PRO A 59 2.71 -8.71 -23.94
CA PRO A 59 2.55 -10.04 -24.55
C PRO A 59 3.85 -10.67 -25.08
N LYS A 60 3.91 -12.01 -25.03
CA LYS A 60 4.94 -12.79 -25.74
C LYS A 60 4.77 -12.71 -27.27
N ILE A 61 3.54 -12.59 -27.76
CA ILE A 61 3.25 -12.46 -29.20
C ILE A 61 2.81 -11.02 -29.51
N VAL A 62 3.54 -10.36 -30.40
CA VAL A 62 3.31 -8.95 -30.74
C VAL A 62 2.87 -8.83 -32.19
N ALA A 63 1.71 -8.21 -32.42
CA ALA A 63 1.24 -7.90 -33.76
C ALA A 63 2.09 -6.78 -34.38
N LEU A 64 2.59 -6.98 -35.60
CA LEU A 64 3.38 -5.97 -36.31
C LEU A 64 2.57 -4.69 -36.58
N SER A 65 1.27 -4.83 -36.85
CA SER A 65 0.35 -3.70 -37.03
C SER A 65 0.22 -2.80 -35.79
N SER A 66 0.58 -3.30 -34.60
CA SER A 66 0.58 -2.51 -33.36
C SER A 66 1.85 -1.68 -33.16
N LEU A 67 2.89 -1.85 -33.98
CA LEU A 67 4.17 -1.17 -33.86
C LEU A 67 4.21 0.07 -34.77
N ASN A 68 3.21 0.95 -34.65
CA ASN A 68 3.14 2.19 -35.42
C ASN A 68 3.76 3.35 -34.63
N TYR A 69 4.96 3.76 -35.02
CA TYR A 69 5.75 4.80 -34.35
C TYR A 69 6.41 5.70 -35.39
N GLU A 70 6.29 7.02 -35.22
CA GLU A 70 6.86 8.00 -36.16
C GLU A 70 8.38 7.87 -36.27
N GLU A 71 9.04 7.50 -35.18
CA GLU A 71 10.47 7.30 -35.12
C GLU A 71 10.98 6.00 -35.79
N ILE A 72 10.07 5.13 -36.27
CA ILE A 72 10.37 3.86 -36.96
C ILE A 72 9.76 3.87 -38.37
N PRO A 73 10.36 4.59 -39.34
CA PRO A 73 9.75 4.81 -40.66
C PRO A 73 9.71 3.56 -41.57
N ASN A 74 10.57 2.58 -41.33
CA ASN A 74 10.69 1.32 -42.08
C ASN A 74 10.71 0.11 -41.13
N LEU A 75 9.54 -0.20 -40.57
CA LEU A 75 9.35 -1.34 -39.66
C LEU A 75 9.75 -2.68 -40.32
N HIS A 76 9.32 -2.93 -41.55
CA HIS A 76 9.57 -4.21 -42.23
C HIS A 76 11.07 -4.46 -42.46
N GLY A 77 11.83 -3.44 -42.86
CA GLY A 77 13.28 -3.53 -43.01
C GLY A 77 13.99 -3.81 -41.68
N ALA A 78 13.55 -3.16 -40.59
CA ALA A 78 14.07 -3.40 -39.26
C ALA A 78 13.80 -4.84 -38.78
N ILE A 79 12.56 -5.33 -38.94
CA ILE A 79 12.20 -6.71 -38.59
C ILE A 79 13.01 -7.71 -39.40
N PHE A 80 13.22 -7.48 -40.71
CA PHE A 80 14.05 -8.36 -41.54
C PHE A 80 15.48 -8.48 -41.01
N LYS A 81 16.13 -7.35 -40.68
CA LYS A 81 17.47 -7.32 -40.09
C LYS A 81 17.53 -8.03 -38.74
N LEU A 82 16.57 -7.75 -37.86
CA LEU A 82 16.49 -8.38 -36.54
C LEU A 82 16.33 -9.91 -36.65
N LYS A 83 15.55 -10.39 -37.63
CA LYS A 83 15.42 -11.82 -37.93
C LYS A 83 16.72 -12.43 -38.44
N GLN A 84 17.42 -11.75 -39.34
CA GLN A 84 18.72 -12.23 -39.86
C GLN A 84 19.75 -12.39 -38.73
N GLN A 85 19.70 -11.54 -37.72
CA GLN A 85 20.55 -11.59 -36.53
C GLN A 85 20.05 -12.57 -35.45
N GLY A 86 18.90 -13.21 -35.66
CA GLY A 86 18.28 -14.15 -34.71
C GLY A 86 17.74 -13.48 -33.44
N LEU A 87 17.50 -12.17 -33.46
CA LEU A 87 17.02 -11.41 -32.30
C LEU A 87 15.49 -11.43 -32.17
N VAL A 88 14.78 -11.61 -33.28
CA VAL A 88 13.33 -11.81 -33.31
C VAL A 88 13.00 -12.94 -34.27
N ALA A 89 11.89 -13.62 -34.03
CA ALA A 89 11.36 -14.66 -34.92
C ALA A 89 9.87 -14.44 -35.14
N HIS A 90 9.34 -14.99 -36.24
CA HIS A 90 7.89 -15.19 -36.33
C HIS A 90 7.49 -16.36 -35.41
N PRO A 91 6.26 -16.37 -34.90
CA PRO A 91 5.74 -17.51 -34.15
C PRO A 91 5.82 -18.80 -34.97
N SER A 92 5.99 -19.91 -34.28
CA SER A 92 5.90 -21.24 -34.87
C SER A 92 4.62 -21.96 -34.40
N SER A 93 4.44 -23.21 -34.84
CA SER A 93 3.35 -24.06 -34.36
C SER A 93 3.34 -24.24 -32.84
N ASP A 94 4.50 -24.12 -32.18
CA ASP A 94 4.62 -24.19 -30.71
C ASP A 94 3.97 -22.99 -30.01
N GLU A 95 3.95 -21.82 -30.66
CA GLU A 95 3.33 -20.59 -30.15
C GLU A 95 1.90 -20.37 -30.65
N LEU A 96 1.33 -21.29 -31.46
CA LEU A 96 0.02 -21.11 -32.06
C LEU A 96 -1.07 -20.85 -31.01
N ASP A 97 -1.07 -21.61 -29.90
CA ASP A 97 -2.09 -21.46 -28.86
C ASP A 97 -2.06 -20.06 -28.22
N LEU A 98 -0.86 -19.50 -28.01
CA LEU A 98 -0.68 -18.13 -27.51
C LEU A 98 -1.10 -17.10 -28.56
N LEU A 99 -0.75 -17.32 -29.82
CA LEU A 99 -1.14 -16.43 -30.92
C LEU A 99 -2.66 -16.34 -31.04
N LEU A 100 -3.37 -17.48 -30.97
CA LEU A 100 -4.82 -17.55 -31.07
C LEU A 100 -5.52 -16.71 -29.98
N GLU A 101 -4.96 -16.64 -28.77
CA GLU A 101 -5.48 -15.79 -27.68
C GLU A 101 -5.40 -14.29 -28.01
N HIS A 102 -4.44 -13.88 -28.83
CA HIS A 102 -4.28 -12.50 -29.27
C HIS A 102 -5.21 -12.09 -30.41
N LEU A 103 -5.81 -13.05 -31.12
CA LEU A 103 -6.65 -12.76 -32.27
C LEU A 103 -7.98 -12.11 -31.89
N THR A 104 -8.53 -11.36 -32.83
CA THR A 104 -9.87 -10.79 -32.69
C THR A 104 -10.93 -11.85 -32.98
N LYS A 105 -12.13 -11.68 -32.42
CA LYS A 105 -13.26 -12.59 -32.70
C LYS A 105 -13.54 -12.75 -34.22
N PRO A 106 -13.54 -11.68 -35.04
CA PRO A 106 -13.64 -11.82 -36.49
C PRO A 106 -12.55 -12.70 -37.10
N THR A 107 -11.29 -12.51 -36.74
CA THR A 107 -10.17 -13.32 -37.25
C THR A 107 -10.31 -14.80 -36.89
N LEU A 108 -10.71 -15.11 -35.66
CA LEU A 108 -10.95 -16.50 -35.22
C LEU A 108 -12.07 -17.16 -36.03
N LEU A 109 -13.14 -16.43 -36.36
CA LEU A 109 -14.21 -16.94 -37.20
C LEU A 109 -13.74 -17.17 -38.65
N THR A 110 -12.87 -16.33 -39.18
CA THR A 110 -12.26 -16.54 -40.50
C THR A 110 -11.40 -17.80 -40.52
N LEU A 111 -10.60 -18.04 -39.47
CA LEU A 111 -9.81 -19.27 -39.36
C LEU A 111 -10.70 -20.51 -39.29
N LEU A 112 -11.73 -20.51 -38.45
CA LEU A 112 -12.68 -21.63 -38.32
C LEU A 112 -13.55 -21.85 -39.56
N ALA A 113 -13.65 -20.89 -40.47
CA ALA A 113 -14.40 -21.01 -41.72
C ALA A 113 -13.54 -21.53 -42.88
N ASN A 114 -12.23 -21.68 -42.67
CA ASN A 114 -11.32 -22.24 -43.66
C ASN A 114 -11.19 -23.75 -43.43
N ASP A 115 -11.88 -24.53 -44.25
CA ASP A 115 -11.91 -25.98 -44.17
C ASP A 115 -10.53 -26.62 -44.38
N GLU A 116 -9.64 -25.99 -45.16
CA GLU A 116 -8.29 -26.49 -45.45
C GLU A 116 -7.36 -26.39 -44.22
N LEU A 117 -7.62 -25.43 -43.33
CA LEU A 117 -6.85 -25.23 -42.08
C LEU A 117 -7.25 -26.21 -40.96
N MET A 118 -8.33 -26.98 -41.10
CA MET A 118 -8.90 -27.79 -40.03
C MET A 118 -8.43 -29.26 -40.10
N ALA A 119 -7.80 -29.77 -39.03
CA ALA A 119 -7.53 -31.19 -38.87
C ALA A 119 -8.83 -31.99 -38.59
N THR A 120 -9.80 -31.34 -37.93
CA THR A 120 -11.14 -31.87 -37.68
C THR A 120 -12.14 -30.72 -37.75
N TYR A 121 -13.37 -30.99 -38.21
CA TYR A 121 -14.36 -29.93 -38.48
C TYR A 121 -15.28 -29.68 -37.28
N PRO A 122 -15.12 -28.55 -36.56
CA PRO A 122 -16.00 -28.23 -35.43
C PRO A 122 -17.34 -27.68 -35.91
N ASP A 123 -18.43 -28.05 -35.24
CA ASP A 123 -19.66 -27.26 -35.28
C ASP A 123 -19.54 -26.08 -34.32
N TYR A 124 -19.79 -24.86 -34.81
CA TYR A 124 -19.69 -23.65 -33.99
C TYR A 124 -20.69 -22.58 -34.40
N LYS A 125 -21.18 -21.85 -33.38
CA LYS A 125 -22.04 -20.68 -33.59
C LYS A 125 -21.18 -19.43 -33.70
N LYS A 126 -21.42 -18.61 -34.73
CA LYS A 126 -20.76 -17.28 -34.89
C LYS A 126 -20.98 -16.35 -33.68
N SER A 127 -22.05 -16.55 -32.93
CA SER A 127 -22.37 -15.81 -31.70
C SER A 127 -21.54 -16.24 -30.47
N ALA A 128 -20.79 -17.35 -30.52
CA ALA A 128 -20.01 -17.86 -29.39
C ALA A 128 -19.00 -16.84 -28.84
N SER A 129 -18.62 -17.00 -27.56
CA SER A 129 -17.65 -16.12 -26.90
C SER A 129 -16.26 -16.24 -27.55
N LYS A 130 -15.42 -15.19 -27.45
CA LYS A 130 -14.04 -15.23 -27.93
C LYS A 130 -13.28 -16.42 -27.33
N GLN A 131 -13.45 -16.66 -26.02
CA GLN A 131 -12.81 -17.77 -25.32
C GLN A 131 -13.20 -19.12 -25.92
N ARG A 132 -14.49 -19.35 -26.21
CA ARG A 132 -14.93 -20.60 -26.84
C ARG A 132 -14.40 -20.76 -28.26
N LEU A 133 -14.40 -19.69 -29.06
CA LEU A 133 -13.85 -19.71 -30.42
C LEU A 133 -12.34 -19.96 -30.43
N THR A 134 -11.61 -19.38 -29.48
CA THR A 134 -10.17 -19.61 -29.30
C THR A 134 -9.93 -21.08 -28.97
N GLN A 135 -10.68 -21.64 -28.02
CA GLN A 135 -10.56 -23.05 -27.64
C GLN A 135 -10.81 -23.99 -28.82
N LEU A 136 -11.85 -23.72 -29.63
CA LEU A 136 -12.12 -24.49 -30.84
C LEU A 136 -10.96 -24.42 -31.84
N CYS A 137 -10.36 -23.24 -32.03
CA CYS A 137 -9.18 -23.11 -32.89
C CYS A 137 -8.01 -23.97 -32.38
N LYS A 138 -7.76 -23.97 -31.06
CA LYS A 138 -6.68 -24.76 -30.44
C LYS A 138 -6.88 -26.27 -30.61
N GLU A 139 -8.13 -26.71 -30.55
CA GLU A 139 -8.53 -28.13 -30.66
C GLU A 139 -8.52 -28.65 -32.10
N HIS A 140 -8.88 -27.81 -33.08
CA HIS A 140 -9.26 -28.27 -34.42
C HIS A 140 -8.32 -27.85 -35.56
N ILE A 141 -7.49 -26.82 -35.40
CA ILE A 141 -6.55 -26.38 -36.47
C ILE A 141 -5.46 -27.43 -36.68
N ASP A 142 -5.16 -27.75 -37.94
CA ASP A 142 -3.96 -28.51 -38.29
C ASP A 142 -2.72 -27.63 -38.08
N ARG A 143 -1.95 -27.97 -37.04
CA ARG A 143 -0.76 -27.24 -36.61
C ARG A 143 0.36 -27.25 -37.64
N ASN A 144 0.33 -28.14 -38.63
CA ASN A 144 1.35 -28.25 -39.68
C ASN A 144 0.94 -27.59 -41.00
N HIS A 145 -0.25 -26.97 -41.05
CA HIS A 145 -0.77 -26.43 -42.29
C HIS A 145 0.03 -25.22 -42.79
N SER A 146 0.36 -25.21 -44.08
CA SER A 146 1.23 -24.19 -44.69
C SER A 146 0.66 -22.77 -44.65
N GLU A 147 -0.67 -22.62 -44.60
CA GLU A 147 -1.33 -21.31 -44.51
C GLU A 147 -1.08 -20.60 -43.17
N LEU A 148 -0.70 -21.34 -42.12
CA LEU A 148 -0.31 -20.73 -40.85
C LEU A 148 0.92 -19.82 -41.00
N VAL A 149 1.77 -20.04 -42.01
CA VAL A 149 2.92 -19.17 -42.30
C VAL A 149 2.49 -17.73 -42.60
N ALA A 150 1.38 -17.55 -43.34
CA ALA A 150 0.85 -16.23 -43.64
C ALA A 150 0.32 -15.54 -42.37
N LEU A 151 -0.31 -16.29 -41.47
CA LEU A 151 -0.73 -15.79 -40.16
C LEU A 151 0.47 -15.41 -39.29
N PHE A 152 1.46 -16.30 -39.16
CA PHE A 152 2.67 -16.08 -38.37
C PHE A 152 3.46 -14.85 -38.82
N SER A 153 3.50 -14.57 -40.13
CA SER A 153 4.21 -13.41 -40.69
C SER A 153 3.71 -12.06 -40.18
N GLN A 154 2.48 -11.99 -39.65
CA GLN A 154 1.87 -10.77 -39.11
C GLN A 154 2.30 -10.46 -37.67
N PHE A 155 3.01 -11.38 -37.03
CA PHE A 155 3.41 -11.32 -35.63
C PHE A 155 4.91 -11.54 -35.46
N VAL A 156 5.43 -11.16 -34.30
CA VAL A 156 6.78 -11.49 -33.86
C VAL A 156 6.73 -11.99 -32.42
N VAL A 157 7.63 -12.92 -32.09
CA VAL A 157 7.84 -13.40 -30.73
C VAL A 157 8.72 -12.39 -29.99
N ASN A 158 8.25 -11.91 -28.85
CA ASN A 158 8.99 -11.06 -27.95
C ASN A 158 10.04 -11.90 -27.20
N SER A 159 11.29 -11.81 -27.64
CA SER A 159 12.44 -12.54 -27.11
C SER A 159 13.05 -11.92 -25.84
N ARG A 160 12.43 -10.88 -25.26
CA ARG A 160 12.91 -10.21 -24.03
C ARG A 160 13.28 -11.20 -22.92
N GLY A 161 12.46 -12.23 -22.70
CA GLY A 161 12.64 -13.21 -21.62
C GLY A 161 13.83 -14.17 -21.78
N GLN A 162 14.47 -14.19 -22.96
CA GLN A 162 15.62 -15.06 -23.22
C GLN A 162 16.87 -14.57 -22.45
N TYR A 163 17.32 -13.34 -22.73
CA TYR A 163 18.50 -12.76 -22.09
C TYR A 163 18.31 -11.31 -21.58
N TYR A 164 17.49 -10.49 -22.26
CA TYR A 164 17.36 -9.07 -21.90
C TYR A 164 16.72 -8.84 -20.51
N GLU A 165 15.74 -9.67 -20.15
CA GLU A 165 15.12 -9.63 -18.82
C GLU A 165 16.12 -9.90 -17.68
N TYR A 166 17.17 -10.69 -17.95
CA TYR A 166 18.23 -10.93 -16.98
C TYR A 166 19.07 -9.67 -16.75
N PHE A 167 19.34 -8.87 -17.78
CA PHE A 167 20.03 -7.59 -17.65
C PHE A 167 19.22 -6.60 -16.80
N GLU A 168 17.92 -6.49 -17.08
CA GLU A 168 17.01 -5.67 -16.27
C GLU A 168 16.93 -6.15 -14.82
N PHE A 169 17.01 -7.47 -14.60
CA PHE A 169 17.09 -8.08 -13.28
C PHE A 169 18.39 -7.72 -12.54
N LEU A 170 19.55 -7.81 -13.20
CA LEU A 170 20.84 -7.45 -12.61
C LEU A 170 20.85 -5.99 -12.13
N HIS A 171 20.23 -5.09 -12.89
CA HIS A 171 20.10 -3.70 -12.49
C HIS A 171 19.08 -3.50 -11.36
N SER A 172 17.92 -4.17 -11.41
CA SER A 172 16.80 -3.87 -10.50
C SER A 172 16.69 -4.76 -9.25
N GLY A 173 17.39 -5.91 -9.24
CA GLY A 173 17.33 -6.95 -8.21
C GLY A 173 16.02 -7.73 -8.15
N ARG A 174 15.06 -7.47 -9.05
CA ARG A 174 13.74 -8.12 -9.02
C ARG A 174 13.10 -8.20 -10.39
N LEU A 175 12.35 -9.29 -10.60
CA LEU A 175 11.40 -9.35 -11.72
C LEU A 175 10.03 -8.77 -11.30
N SER A 176 9.35 -8.16 -12.25
CA SER A 176 8.01 -7.61 -12.08
C SER A 176 7.15 -7.98 -13.27
N GLY A 177 5.97 -8.55 -13.00
CA GLY A 177 4.93 -8.70 -14.02
C GLY A 177 4.14 -7.40 -14.16
N GLY A 178 3.87 -6.98 -15.40
CA GLY A 178 2.99 -5.84 -15.70
C GLY A 178 3.68 -4.46 -15.78
N ASP A 179 2.94 -3.41 -15.39
CA ASP A 179 3.19 -1.97 -15.67
C ASP A 179 4.43 -1.35 -15.01
N ILE A 180 5.33 -2.14 -14.42
CA ILE A 180 6.58 -1.64 -13.83
C ILE A 180 7.74 -2.54 -14.29
N ASN A 181 8.00 -2.58 -15.59
CA ASN A 181 9.28 -3.09 -16.10
C ASN A 181 10.40 -2.05 -15.86
N HIS A 182 11.64 -2.41 -16.18
CA HIS A 182 12.79 -1.50 -16.07
C HIS A 182 12.51 -0.16 -16.77
N GLN A 183 12.02 -0.20 -18.00
CA GLN A 183 11.72 0.99 -18.80
C GLN A 183 10.74 1.94 -18.11
N ASN A 184 9.68 1.43 -17.47
CA ASN A 184 8.71 2.28 -16.78
C ASN A 184 9.30 2.95 -15.53
N ARG A 185 10.30 2.36 -14.87
CA ARG A 185 10.95 3.00 -13.70
C ARG A 185 11.75 4.23 -14.09
N PHE A 186 12.49 4.15 -15.19
CA PHE A 186 13.28 5.27 -15.72
C PHE A 186 12.38 6.36 -16.31
N VAL A 187 11.30 5.98 -16.99
CA VAL A 187 10.25 6.92 -17.41
C VAL A 187 9.68 7.68 -16.21
N MET A 188 9.31 6.98 -15.14
CA MET A 188 8.73 7.61 -13.96
C MET A 188 9.74 8.50 -13.22
N ARG A 189 11.03 8.14 -13.23
CA ARG A 189 12.14 8.99 -12.74
C ARG A 189 12.20 10.29 -13.54
N ASP A 190 12.30 10.18 -14.86
CA ASP A 190 12.49 11.34 -15.76
C ASP A 190 11.25 12.26 -15.78
N LEU A 191 10.06 11.72 -15.51
CA LEU A 191 8.83 12.49 -15.32
C LEU A 191 8.71 13.14 -13.93
N GLY A 192 9.62 12.85 -12.99
CA GLY A 192 9.57 13.32 -11.61
C GLY A 192 8.46 12.67 -10.77
N ILE A 193 7.94 11.52 -11.21
CA ILE A 193 6.86 10.79 -10.51
C ILE A 193 7.46 9.75 -9.54
N ALA A 194 8.53 9.07 -9.94
CA ALA A 194 9.24 8.14 -9.07
C ALA A 194 10.19 8.88 -8.14
N LYS A 195 10.14 8.55 -6.85
CA LYS A 195 11.11 9.00 -5.86
C LYS A 195 12.42 8.23 -6.06
N VAL A 196 13.52 8.96 -6.29
CA VAL A 196 14.86 8.39 -6.49
C VAL A 196 15.89 9.12 -5.63
N ARG A 197 16.96 8.45 -5.26
CA ARG A 197 18.05 9.04 -4.50
C ARG A 197 18.88 9.98 -5.35
N GLY A 198 19.08 11.21 -4.89
CA GLY A 198 19.97 12.17 -5.54
C GLY A 198 21.44 12.01 -5.15
N ASP A 199 21.74 11.19 -4.15
CA ASP A 199 23.10 10.96 -3.62
C ASP A 199 23.79 9.73 -4.25
N VAL A 200 23.12 9.03 -5.16
CA VAL A 200 23.68 7.90 -5.91
C VAL A 200 23.94 8.33 -7.34
N ASN A 201 25.23 8.48 -7.69
CA ASN A 201 25.64 8.96 -9.02
C ASN A 201 26.01 7.82 -9.98
N GLU A 202 26.41 6.67 -9.44
CA GLU A 202 26.85 5.51 -10.22
C GLU A 202 26.17 4.25 -9.71
N SER A 203 25.75 3.40 -10.65
CA SER A 203 25.21 2.09 -10.32
C SER A 203 26.34 1.09 -10.08
N ILE A 204 26.19 0.24 -9.06
CA ILE A 204 27.13 -0.84 -8.73
C ILE A 204 26.44 -2.21 -8.80
N SER A 205 27.22 -3.27 -9.01
CA SER A 205 26.68 -4.62 -9.09
C SER A 205 25.95 -5.04 -7.82
N ARG A 206 24.79 -5.70 -7.97
CA ARG A 206 24.00 -6.27 -6.86
C ARG A 206 24.57 -7.58 -6.32
N PHE A 207 25.22 -8.33 -7.20
CA PHE A 207 25.71 -9.66 -6.93
C PHE A 207 27.22 -9.68 -7.18
N GLN A 208 27.92 -10.51 -6.42
CA GLN A 208 29.37 -10.66 -6.56
C GLN A 208 29.74 -11.83 -7.46
N THR A 209 28.88 -12.85 -7.53
CA THR A 209 29.15 -14.06 -8.31
C THR A 209 28.01 -14.40 -9.26
N LEU A 210 28.35 -15.07 -10.37
CA LEU A 210 27.36 -15.58 -11.33
C LEU A 210 26.35 -16.53 -10.66
N ALA A 211 26.82 -17.40 -9.76
CA ALA A 211 25.97 -18.35 -9.04
C ALA A 211 24.89 -17.61 -8.22
N GLU A 212 25.30 -16.63 -7.43
CA GLU A 212 24.41 -15.77 -6.65
C GLU A 212 23.34 -15.11 -7.55
N ALA A 213 23.79 -14.45 -8.61
CA ALA A 213 22.90 -13.75 -9.54
C ALA A 213 21.90 -14.71 -10.23
N GLN A 214 22.34 -15.91 -10.62
CA GLN A 214 21.48 -16.91 -11.26
C GLN A 214 20.45 -17.49 -10.29
N THR A 215 20.86 -17.81 -9.05
CA THR A 215 19.96 -18.30 -8.01
C THR A 215 18.85 -17.30 -7.73
N HIS A 216 19.18 -16.01 -7.50
CA HIS A 216 18.16 -14.98 -7.30
C HIS A 216 17.25 -14.77 -8.51
N TYR A 217 17.79 -14.87 -9.73
CA TYR A 217 17.00 -14.75 -10.96
C TYR A 217 16.00 -15.90 -11.10
N GLN A 218 16.42 -17.14 -10.84
CA GLN A 218 15.56 -18.33 -10.86
C GLN A 218 14.45 -18.23 -9.81
N LEU A 219 14.77 -17.84 -8.57
CA LEU A 219 13.78 -17.62 -7.52
C LEU A 219 12.77 -16.53 -7.91
N ASN A 220 13.22 -15.47 -8.58
CA ASN A 220 12.32 -14.43 -9.10
C ASN A 220 11.42 -14.94 -10.24
N LYS A 221 11.92 -15.79 -11.13
CA LYS A 221 11.11 -16.43 -12.19
C LYS A 221 10.04 -17.34 -11.59
N LEU A 222 10.40 -18.21 -10.65
CA LEU A 222 9.44 -19.05 -9.92
C LEU A 222 8.40 -18.20 -9.18
N ARG A 223 8.80 -17.09 -8.56
CA ARG A 223 7.86 -16.14 -7.94
C ARG A 223 6.87 -15.55 -8.95
N MET A 224 7.30 -15.28 -10.17
CA MET A 224 6.42 -14.76 -11.22
C MET A 224 5.47 -15.85 -11.73
N GLN A 225 5.97 -17.05 -12.00
CA GLN A 225 5.16 -18.21 -12.40
C GLN A 225 4.11 -18.57 -11.34
N PHE A 226 4.45 -18.46 -10.05
CA PHE A 226 3.49 -18.69 -8.96
C PHE A 226 2.27 -17.78 -9.05
N LYS A 227 2.44 -16.52 -9.49
CA LYS A 227 1.32 -15.57 -9.65
C LYS A 227 0.42 -15.90 -10.85
N GLU A 228 0.97 -16.59 -11.85
CA GLU A 228 0.29 -16.97 -13.09
C GLU A 228 -0.28 -18.39 -13.00
N SER A 229 0.04 -19.12 -11.93
CA SER A 229 -0.46 -20.48 -11.71
C SER A 229 -1.91 -20.45 -11.22
N GLU A 230 -2.73 -21.32 -11.79
CA GLU A 230 -4.17 -21.45 -11.47
C GLU A 230 -4.55 -22.89 -11.11
N SER A 231 -3.67 -23.88 -11.39
CA SER A 231 -3.94 -25.29 -11.10
C SER A 231 -3.00 -25.90 -10.06
N GLU A 232 -3.48 -26.94 -9.38
CA GLU A 232 -2.71 -27.74 -8.43
C GLU A 232 -1.43 -28.32 -9.06
N SER A 233 -1.53 -28.87 -10.27
CA SER A 233 -0.39 -29.43 -11.01
C SER A 233 0.70 -28.40 -11.30
N GLN A 234 0.31 -27.15 -11.61
CA GLN A 234 1.27 -26.06 -11.79
C GLN A 234 2.00 -25.73 -10.49
N TYR A 235 1.27 -25.66 -9.37
CA TYR A 235 1.87 -25.43 -8.06
C TYR A 235 2.80 -26.57 -7.63
N GLN A 236 2.46 -27.83 -7.89
CA GLN A 236 3.32 -28.98 -7.60
C GLN A 236 4.62 -28.94 -8.40
N ASN A 237 4.54 -28.69 -9.72
CA ASN A 237 5.72 -28.55 -10.57
C ASN A 237 6.64 -27.41 -10.09
N LEU A 238 6.04 -26.28 -9.69
CA LEU A 238 6.77 -25.14 -9.17
C LEU A 238 7.46 -25.47 -7.84
N ALA A 239 6.76 -26.20 -6.95
CA ALA A 239 7.32 -26.65 -5.69
C ALA A 239 8.53 -27.58 -5.88
N GLN A 240 8.43 -28.57 -6.78
CA GLN A 240 9.55 -29.45 -7.11
C GLN A 240 10.75 -28.68 -7.67
N ALA A 241 10.50 -27.74 -8.60
CA ALA A 241 11.55 -26.87 -9.13
C ALA A 241 12.21 -26.01 -8.03
N LEU A 242 11.43 -25.51 -7.07
CA LEU A 242 11.93 -24.70 -5.97
C LEU A 242 12.76 -25.51 -4.97
N LEU A 243 12.37 -26.76 -4.69
CA LEU A 243 13.11 -27.66 -3.79
C LEU A 243 14.51 -27.95 -4.34
N ALA A 244 14.65 -28.08 -5.66
CA ALA A 244 15.92 -28.37 -6.32
C ALA A 244 16.93 -27.20 -6.31
N ILE A 245 16.53 -25.98 -5.95
CA ILE A 245 17.41 -24.80 -5.94
C ILE A 245 18.14 -24.70 -4.60
N SER A 246 19.47 -24.67 -4.61
CA SER A 246 20.29 -24.31 -3.45
C SER A 246 20.40 -22.80 -3.31
N SER A 247 20.30 -22.28 -2.09
CA SER A 247 20.46 -20.84 -1.81
C SER A 247 21.94 -20.50 -1.62
N GLU A 248 22.42 -19.46 -2.29
CA GLU A 248 23.81 -18.99 -2.21
C GLU A 248 24.04 -18.01 -1.05
N ASP A 249 22.96 -17.39 -0.56
CA ASP A 249 23.00 -16.40 0.51
C ASP A 249 21.67 -16.35 1.31
N GLU A 250 21.68 -15.62 2.43
CA GLU A 250 20.53 -15.49 3.33
C GLU A 250 19.31 -14.81 2.67
N LEU A 251 19.52 -13.88 1.73
CA LEU A 251 18.43 -13.20 1.04
C LEU A 251 17.74 -14.16 0.05
N ALA A 252 18.51 -14.97 -0.69
CA ALA A 252 18.00 -16.04 -1.53
C ALA A 252 17.20 -17.04 -0.69
N GLN A 253 17.75 -17.47 0.46
CA GLN A 253 17.05 -18.36 1.38
C GLN A 253 15.75 -17.74 1.92
N SER A 254 15.76 -16.45 2.25
CA SER A 254 14.55 -15.73 2.68
C SER A 254 13.48 -15.69 1.58
N ILE A 255 13.88 -15.49 0.31
CA ILE A 255 12.96 -15.52 -0.84
C ILE A 255 12.42 -16.94 -1.05
N LYS A 256 13.28 -17.97 -0.98
CA LYS A 256 12.91 -19.39 -1.09
C LYS A 256 11.89 -19.78 -0.02
N ASN A 257 12.16 -19.48 1.25
CA ASN A 257 11.24 -19.71 2.38
C ASN A 257 9.86 -19.10 2.13
N LYS A 258 9.81 -17.84 1.68
CA LYS A 258 8.54 -17.15 1.39
C LYS A 258 7.74 -17.83 0.29
N LEU A 259 8.41 -18.37 -0.73
CA LEU A 259 7.75 -19.11 -1.80
C LEU A 259 7.28 -20.49 -1.34
N LEU A 260 8.10 -21.23 -0.60
CA LEU A 260 7.73 -22.53 -0.01
C LEU A 260 6.49 -22.40 0.88
N ILE A 261 6.43 -21.40 1.76
CA ILE A 261 5.26 -21.13 2.61
C ILE A 261 4.00 -20.81 1.79
N ARG A 262 4.15 -20.07 0.69
CA ARG A 262 3.02 -19.77 -0.21
C ARG A 262 2.51 -21.03 -0.90
N LEU A 263 3.41 -21.87 -1.38
CA LEU A 263 3.06 -23.15 -2.01
C LEU A 263 2.42 -24.11 -1.00
N TYR A 264 2.94 -24.19 0.22
CA TYR A 264 2.31 -24.93 1.32
C TYR A 264 0.84 -24.49 1.49
N LYS A 265 0.56 -23.19 1.52
CA LYS A 265 -0.81 -22.66 1.68
C LYS A 265 -1.73 -23.07 0.53
N GLN A 266 -1.22 -23.25 -0.69
CA GLN A 266 -2.01 -23.71 -1.85
C GLN A 266 -2.21 -25.23 -1.84
N LEU A 267 -1.20 -26.00 -1.45
CA LEU A 267 -1.18 -27.46 -1.62
C LEU A 267 -1.69 -28.24 -0.41
N LYS A 268 -1.68 -27.66 0.79
CA LYS A 268 -1.98 -28.38 2.05
C LYS A 268 -3.36 -29.03 2.14
N GLU A 269 -4.35 -28.55 1.38
CA GLU A 269 -5.70 -29.12 1.37
C GLU A 269 -5.83 -30.30 0.37
N HIS A 270 -4.86 -30.45 -0.53
CA HIS A 270 -4.83 -31.45 -1.60
C HIS A 270 -3.83 -32.58 -1.31
N ASP A 271 -2.59 -32.21 -1.02
CA ASP A 271 -1.52 -33.13 -0.62
C ASP A 271 -0.80 -32.59 0.60
N LEU A 272 -1.28 -33.01 1.76
CA LEU A 272 -0.76 -32.53 3.04
C LEU A 272 0.66 -33.05 3.32
N ALA A 273 0.99 -34.27 2.88
CA ALA A 273 2.31 -34.84 3.12
C ALA A 273 3.38 -34.08 2.35
N PHE A 274 3.16 -33.85 1.05
CA PHE A 274 4.06 -33.03 0.24
C PHE A 274 4.11 -31.58 0.72
N ALA A 275 2.97 -30.99 1.12
CA ALA A 275 2.99 -29.63 1.67
C ALA A 275 3.86 -29.51 2.93
N PHE A 276 3.87 -30.52 3.80
CA PHE A 276 4.76 -30.54 4.97
C PHE A 276 6.24 -30.60 4.60
N GLU A 277 6.60 -31.39 3.59
CA GLU A 277 7.97 -31.43 3.06
C GLU A 277 8.45 -30.01 2.68
N LEU A 278 7.57 -29.17 2.11
CA LEU A 278 7.91 -27.78 1.79
C LEU A 278 8.23 -26.94 3.03
N LEU A 279 7.54 -27.17 4.15
CA LEU A 279 7.84 -26.48 5.41
C LEU A 279 9.16 -26.98 6.03
N GLU A 280 9.46 -28.27 5.89
CA GLU A 280 10.71 -28.86 6.40
C GLU A 280 11.95 -28.35 5.64
N HIS A 281 11.80 -27.96 4.37
CA HIS A 281 12.84 -27.31 3.58
C HIS A 281 12.97 -25.80 3.83
N CYS A 282 12.17 -25.22 4.72
CA CYS A 282 12.36 -23.83 5.15
C CYS A 282 13.44 -23.74 6.23
N GLU A 283 14.51 -22.98 5.97
CA GLU A 283 15.62 -22.80 6.91
C GLU A 283 15.46 -21.50 7.71
N GLY A 284 15.63 -21.55 9.04
CA GLY A 284 15.60 -20.34 9.89
C GLY A 284 14.29 -19.54 9.83
N SER A 285 13.16 -20.20 9.52
CA SER A 285 11.86 -19.53 9.32
C SER A 285 10.90 -19.78 10.48
N SER A 286 10.67 -18.75 11.30
CA SER A 286 9.68 -18.79 12.38
C SER A 286 8.25 -19.03 11.87
N GLU A 287 7.87 -18.43 10.74
CA GLU A 287 6.55 -18.65 10.14
C GLU A 287 6.36 -20.12 9.72
N ALA A 288 7.36 -20.75 9.11
CA ALA A 288 7.28 -22.15 8.72
C ALA A 288 7.17 -23.07 9.94
N GLN A 289 7.96 -22.82 10.98
CA GLN A 289 7.94 -23.57 12.23
C GLN A 289 6.57 -23.48 12.93
N GLU A 290 6.00 -22.28 13.01
CA GLU A 290 4.65 -22.07 13.57
C GLU A 290 3.58 -22.81 12.76
N LEU A 291 3.63 -22.73 11.42
CA LEU A 291 2.68 -23.42 10.54
C LEU A 291 2.76 -24.94 10.73
N ALA A 292 3.97 -25.50 10.80
CA ALA A 292 4.19 -26.91 11.03
C ALA A 292 3.58 -27.37 12.37
N ILE A 293 3.83 -26.61 13.44
CA ILE A 293 3.27 -26.87 14.78
C ILE A 293 1.74 -26.86 14.76
N ARG A 294 1.13 -25.81 14.20
CA ARG A 294 -0.33 -25.69 14.14
C ARG A 294 -0.97 -26.83 13.35
N GLN A 295 -0.37 -27.19 12.22
CA GLN A 295 -0.91 -28.20 11.33
C GLN A 295 -0.76 -29.61 11.93
N ARG A 296 0.39 -29.95 12.53
CA ARG A 296 0.56 -31.24 13.22
C ARG A 296 -0.34 -31.38 14.44
N TYR A 297 -0.58 -30.29 15.17
CA TYR A 297 -1.57 -30.28 16.24
C TYR A 297 -2.98 -30.60 15.72
N LYS A 298 -3.36 -30.03 14.57
CA LYS A 298 -4.65 -30.31 13.91
C LYS A 298 -4.76 -31.78 13.47
N GLN A 299 -3.65 -32.41 13.07
CA GLN A 299 -3.59 -33.85 12.73
C GLN A 299 -3.63 -34.77 13.96
N GLY A 300 -3.54 -34.23 15.18
CA GLY A 300 -3.57 -35.01 16.42
C GLY A 300 -2.20 -35.47 16.92
N ASP A 301 -1.10 -35.07 16.29
CA ASP A 301 0.28 -35.36 16.71
C ASP A 301 0.69 -34.48 17.90
N LYS A 302 0.00 -34.66 19.03
CA LYS A 302 0.14 -33.80 20.21
C LYS A 302 1.50 -33.96 20.90
N THR A 303 2.09 -35.15 20.88
CA THR A 303 3.37 -35.43 21.54
C THR A 303 4.52 -34.73 20.82
N TRP A 304 4.58 -34.83 19.48
CA TRP A 304 5.59 -34.10 18.71
C TRP A 304 5.45 -32.58 18.90
N VAL A 305 4.21 -32.08 18.91
CA VAL A 305 3.94 -30.65 19.08
C VAL A 305 4.43 -30.15 20.44
N GLU A 306 4.16 -30.87 21.52
CA GLU A 306 4.62 -30.50 22.87
C GLU A 306 6.15 -30.41 22.93
N GLN A 307 6.84 -31.45 22.47
CA GLN A 307 8.30 -31.50 22.41
C GLN A 307 8.87 -30.37 21.53
N LYS A 308 8.22 -30.08 20.40
CA LYS A 308 8.66 -29.02 19.51
C LYS A 308 8.49 -27.64 20.13
N LEU A 309 7.40 -27.40 20.86
CA LEU A 309 7.17 -26.15 21.58
C LEU A 309 8.21 -25.93 22.67
N GLU A 310 8.53 -26.96 23.46
CA GLU A 310 9.58 -26.90 24.47
C GLU A 310 10.96 -26.60 23.84
N GLN A 311 11.29 -27.23 22.72
CA GLN A 311 12.52 -26.94 21.98
C GLN A 311 12.56 -25.47 21.52
N VAL A 312 11.46 -24.94 20.98
CA VAL A 312 11.38 -23.54 20.53
C VAL A 312 11.52 -22.57 21.68
N ILE A 313 10.99 -22.88 22.86
CA ILE A 313 11.11 -22.02 24.04
C ILE A 313 12.56 -21.98 24.54
N LEU A 314 13.29 -23.11 24.45
CA LEU A 314 14.69 -23.19 24.85
C LEU A 314 15.63 -22.45 23.89
N ASP A 315 15.35 -22.50 22.59
CA ASP A 315 16.18 -21.87 21.54
C ASP A 315 15.30 -21.26 20.43
N PRO A 316 14.70 -20.07 20.70
CA PRO A 316 13.80 -19.44 19.75
C PRO A 316 14.55 -18.72 18.63
N LEU A 317 14.00 -18.79 17.40
CA LEU A 317 14.53 -18.03 16.26
C LEU A 317 14.33 -16.51 16.41
N ASP A 318 13.20 -16.11 17.01
CA ASP A 318 12.84 -14.73 17.28
C ASP A 318 11.85 -14.63 18.46
N ASP A 319 11.70 -13.44 19.04
CA ASP A 319 10.79 -13.22 20.18
C ASP A 319 9.34 -13.55 19.81
N GLY A 320 9.01 -13.41 18.53
CA GLY A 320 7.70 -13.78 18.06
C GLY A 320 7.43 -15.27 18.27
N ILE A 321 8.29 -16.15 17.75
CA ILE A 321 8.04 -17.59 17.77
C ILE A 321 8.09 -18.13 19.18
N LEU A 322 8.92 -17.51 20.04
CA LEU A 322 8.93 -17.71 21.48
C LEU A 322 7.53 -17.44 22.07
N TYR A 323 6.97 -16.25 21.85
CA TYR A 323 5.63 -15.92 22.38
C TYR A 323 4.53 -16.83 21.84
N PHE A 324 4.61 -17.22 20.57
CA PHE A 324 3.69 -18.21 20.03
C PHE A 324 3.82 -19.55 20.77
N ALA A 325 5.04 -20.03 20.98
CA ALA A 325 5.28 -21.33 21.58
C ALA A 325 4.83 -21.38 23.04
N GLU A 326 5.17 -20.36 23.83
CA GLU A 326 4.71 -20.21 25.21
C GLU A 326 3.18 -20.20 25.28
N ASP A 327 2.52 -19.34 24.49
CA ASP A 327 1.05 -19.20 24.49
C ASP A 327 0.36 -20.49 24.05
N PHE A 328 0.88 -21.15 23.00
CA PHE A 328 0.29 -22.36 22.46
C PHE A 328 0.44 -23.54 23.43
N LEU A 329 1.61 -23.68 24.05
CA LEU A 329 1.86 -24.70 25.07
C LEU A 329 0.91 -24.54 26.25
N GLN A 330 0.82 -23.32 26.79
CA GLN A 330 -0.04 -23.05 27.94
C GLN A 330 -1.52 -23.32 27.65
N ARG A 331 -2.01 -22.91 26.48
CA ARG A 331 -3.42 -23.09 26.12
C ARG A 331 -3.79 -24.52 25.75
N LYS A 332 -2.89 -25.25 25.08
CA LYS A 332 -3.20 -26.59 24.56
C LYS A 332 -2.85 -27.73 25.51
N TYR A 333 -1.90 -27.51 26.42
CA TYR A 333 -1.38 -28.56 27.32
C TYR A 333 -1.61 -28.20 28.79
N ASN A 334 -1.48 -26.92 29.18
CA ASN A 334 -1.59 -26.50 30.59
C ASN A 334 -2.95 -25.88 30.94
N LYS A 335 -3.98 -26.10 30.11
CA LYS A 335 -5.39 -25.70 30.36
C LYS A 335 -5.62 -24.19 30.56
N GLN A 336 -4.69 -23.32 30.15
CA GLN A 336 -4.93 -21.88 30.16
C GLN A 336 -6.03 -21.54 29.14
N GLN A 337 -7.08 -20.85 29.55
CA GLN A 337 -8.24 -20.59 28.67
C GLN A 337 -7.99 -19.47 27.65
N ARG A 338 -7.21 -18.45 28.05
CA ARG A 338 -7.02 -17.20 27.28
C ARG A 338 -5.56 -17.05 26.87
N SER A 339 -5.34 -16.39 25.74
CA SER A 339 -3.97 -16.07 25.32
C SER A 339 -3.37 -14.96 26.17
N ARG A 340 -2.04 -14.88 26.24
CA ARG A 340 -1.33 -13.77 26.92
C ARG A 340 -1.81 -12.40 26.45
N LEU A 341 -1.91 -12.22 25.13
CA LEU A 341 -2.42 -10.99 24.51
C LEU A 341 -3.85 -10.65 24.95
N THR A 342 -4.73 -11.65 25.03
CA THR A 342 -6.12 -11.43 25.47
C THR A 342 -6.15 -11.04 26.94
N GLN A 343 -5.33 -11.71 27.74
CA GLN A 343 -5.21 -11.47 29.18
C GLN A 343 -4.69 -10.04 29.46
N MET A 344 -3.67 -9.58 28.74
CA MET A 344 -3.15 -8.21 28.84
C MET A 344 -4.20 -7.13 28.55
N LEU A 345 -5.10 -7.38 27.60
CA LEU A 345 -6.19 -6.44 27.30
C LEU A 345 -7.27 -6.42 28.39
N ILE A 346 -7.55 -7.57 29.00
CA ILE A 346 -8.54 -7.68 30.09
C ILE A 346 -8.00 -7.07 31.39
N ASP A 347 -6.74 -7.33 31.68
CA ASP A 347 -6.09 -6.89 32.92
C ASP A 347 -5.67 -5.43 32.88
N THR A 348 -5.92 -4.72 31.77
CA THR A 348 -5.55 -3.31 31.71
C THR A 348 -6.40 -2.46 32.63
N GLU A 349 -5.72 -1.72 33.51
CA GLU A 349 -6.31 -0.74 34.43
C GLU A 349 -6.65 0.58 33.70
N HIS A 350 -6.18 0.76 32.46
CA HIS A 350 -6.36 1.98 31.69
C HIS A 350 -7.63 1.92 30.84
N GLN A 351 -8.77 2.09 31.50
CA GLN A 351 -10.08 2.17 30.86
C GLN A 351 -10.45 3.63 30.60
N LEU A 352 -10.83 3.97 29.37
CA LEU A 352 -11.30 5.32 29.02
C LEU A 352 -12.71 5.29 28.44
N GLU A 353 -13.55 6.22 28.88
CA GLU A 353 -14.82 6.49 28.22
C GLU A 353 -14.58 7.45 27.06
N VAL A 354 -14.90 6.99 25.85
CA VAL A 354 -14.80 7.79 24.63
C VAL A 354 -16.17 7.86 23.99
N ASP A 355 -16.49 9.05 23.51
CA ASP A 355 -17.73 9.31 22.82
C ASP A 355 -17.88 8.39 21.59
N ASP A 356 -19.05 7.78 21.43
CA ASP A 356 -19.34 6.81 20.37
C ASP A 356 -19.24 7.37 18.94
N ILE A 357 -19.11 8.68 18.77
CA ILE A 357 -18.83 9.27 17.46
C ILE A 357 -17.44 8.93 16.94
N TYR A 358 -16.50 8.65 17.84
CA TYR A 358 -15.14 8.24 17.48
C TYR A 358 -15.04 6.75 17.14
N ARG A 359 -16.15 6.02 17.01
CA ARG A 359 -16.15 4.60 16.57
C ARG A 359 -15.39 4.34 15.26
N GLY A 360 -15.24 5.34 14.41
CA GLY A 360 -14.47 5.25 13.16
C GLY A 360 -13.05 5.82 13.21
N ASP A 361 -12.64 6.41 14.33
CA ASP A 361 -11.34 7.06 14.56
C ASP A 361 -11.09 7.11 16.08
N VAL A 362 -10.91 5.94 16.71
CA VAL A 362 -10.93 5.80 18.18
C VAL A 362 -9.76 6.52 18.83
N GLU A 363 -8.61 6.49 18.16
CA GLU A 363 -7.37 7.13 18.56
C GLU A 363 -7.55 8.65 18.64
N GLN A 364 -8.30 9.25 17.71
CA GLN A 364 -8.66 10.68 17.78
C GLN A 364 -9.52 10.98 19.01
N GLY A 365 -10.49 10.13 19.34
CA GLY A 365 -11.32 10.30 20.54
C GLY A 365 -10.51 10.23 21.83
N VAL A 366 -9.54 9.31 21.89
CA VAL A 366 -8.60 9.21 23.02
C VAL A 366 -7.67 10.43 23.08
N CYS A 367 -7.20 10.94 21.93
CA CYS A 367 -6.41 12.17 21.87
C CYS A 367 -7.18 13.36 22.46
N GLU A 368 -8.43 13.54 22.05
CA GLU A 368 -9.27 14.63 22.53
C GLU A 368 -9.55 14.52 24.03
N HIS A 369 -9.79 13.30 24.53
CA HIS A 369 -9.92 13.05 25.97
C HIS A 369 -8.67 13.54 26.73
N TYR A 370 -7.47 13.16 26.29
CA TYR A 370 -6.23 13.59 26.96
C TYR A 370 -5.97 15.09 26.82
N GLN A 371 -6.30 15.70 25.67
CA GLN A 371 -6.17 17.15 25.45
C GLN A 371 -7.12 17.96 26.34
N GLN A 372 -8.35 17.48 26.57
CA GLN A 372 -9.29 18.10 27.51
C GLN A 372 -8.77 18.10 28.96
N LEU A 373 -7.99 17.08 29.32
CA LEU A 373 -7.27 17.02 30.59
C LEU A 373 -5.98 17.88 30.63
N GLY A 374 -5.70 18.64 29.58
CA GLY A 374 -4.53 19.53 29.47
C GLY A 374 -3.22 18.82 29.12
N ASN A 375 -3.27 17.56 28.65
CA ASN A 375 -2.07 16.82 28.25
C ASN A 375 -1.70 17.11 26.79
N THR A 376 -0.40 16.99 26.48
CA THR A 376 0.07 17.04 25.08
C THR A 376 0.06 15.63 24.51
N VAL A 377 -0.49 15.46 23.30
CA VAL A 377 -0.70 14.14 22.68
C VAL A 377 -0.21 14.18 21.25
N PHE A 378 0.53 13.13 20.84
CA PHE A 378 0.99 12.94 19.48
C PHE A 378 0.56 11.57 18.96
N PHE A 379 0.15 11.54 17.69
CA PHE A 379 0.06 10.30 16.92
C PHE A 379 1.46 9.89 16.50
N THR A 380 1.92 8.74 16.98
CA THR A 380 3.31 8.34 16.82
C THR A 380 3.45 7.06 16.03
N GLU A 381 2.65 6.04 16.36
CA GLU A 381 2.75 4.66 15.85
C GLU A 381 4.22 4.28 15.54
N ASN A 382 4.48 3.78 14.34
CA ASN A 382 5.80 3.36 13.89
C ASN A 382 6.67 4.55 13.46
N ASN A 383 6.07 5.61 12.92
CA ASN A 383 6.83 6.66 12.24
C ASN A 383 7.73 7.46 13.19
N LEU A 384 7.32 7.66 14.45
CA LEU A 384 8.16 8.29 15.47
C LEU A 384 9.47 7.52 15.64
N TRP A 385 9.39 6.22 15.91
CA TRP A 385 10.55 5.39 16.20
C TRP A 385 11.41 5.14 14.96
N LEU A 386 10.78 4.92 13.81
CA LEU A 386 11.48 4.74 12.54
C LEU A 386 12.24 6.00 12.12
N SER A 387 11.62 7.19 12.27
CA SER A 387 12.30 8.46 11.98
C SER A 387 13.42 8.74 12.98
N PHE A 388 13.19 8.53 14.29
CA PHE A 388 14.22 8.70 15.32
C PHE A 388 15.43 7.80 15.07
N PHE A 389 15.20 6.52 14.81
CA PHE A 389 16.24 5.54 14.47
C PHE A 389 17.00 5.95 13.20
N THR A 390 16.26 6.21 12.11
CA THR A 390 16.85 6.48 10.80
C THR A 390 17.64 7.78 10.81
N LEU A 391 17.13 8.83 11.46
CA LEU A 391 17.84 10.11 11.60
C LEU A 391 19.06 9.99 12.50
N THR A 392 19.03 9.12 13.52
CA THR A 392 20.21 8.88 14.36
C THR A 392 21.33 8.20 13.56
N PHE A 393 20.98 7.21 12.74
CA PHE A 393 21.91 6.37 12.01
C PHE A 393 21.96 6.64 10.50
N TRP A 394 21.56 7.83 10.04
CA TRP A 394 21.46 8.13 8.61
C TRP A 394 22.76 7.84 7.85
N GLN A 395 23.90 8.22 8.45
CA GLN A 395 25.22 7.95 7.88
C GLN A 395 25.47 6.44 7.71
N GLU A 396 25.33 5.65 8.76
CA GLU A 396 25.61 4.20 8.76
C GLU A 396 24.60 3.38 7.96
N LEU A 397 23.40 3.91 7.75
CA LEU A 397 22.35 3.27 6.96
C LEU A 397 22.49 3.57 5.46
N PHE A 398 22.97 4.76 5.09
CA PHE A 398 22.82 5.27 3.74
C PHE A 398 24.08 5.80 3.07
N ILE A 399 25.09 6.26 3.83
CA ILE A 399 26.27 6.97 3.30
C ILE A 399 27.54 6.19 3.62
N GLU A 400 27.85 6.02 4.90
CA GLU A 400 29.04 5.33 5.43
C GLU A 400 28.75 3.83 5.67
N THR A 401 27.95 3.21 4.79
CA THR A 401 27.52 1.83 4.95
C THR A 401 28.40 0.87 4.16
N PRO A 402 28.73 -0.34 4.69
CA PRO A 402 29.46 -1.36 3.93
C PRO A 402 28.62 -1.96 2.79
N HIS A 403 27.30 -1.73 2.78
CA HIS A 403 26.39 -2.18 1.72
C HIS A 403 25.66 -0.99 1.09
N PRO A 404 26.35 -0.17 0.28
CA PRO A 404 25.75 1.02 -0.33
C PRO A 404 24.59 0.66 -1.26
N PRO A 405 23.63 1.59 -1.50
CA PRO A 405 22.59 1.39 -2.51
C PRO A 405 23.21 1.01 -3.87
N CYS A 406 22.61 0.07 -4.58
CA CYS A 406 23.16 -0.34 -5.88
C CYS A 406 22.89 0.68 -6.99
N ASN A 407 21.82 1.45 -6.86
CA ASN A 407 21.43 2.49 -7.79
C ASN A 407 20.47 3.46 -7.10
N GLU A 408 20.07 4.51 -7.81
CA GLU A 408 19.23 5.58 -7.29
C GLU A 408 17.84 5.12 -6.84
N PHE A 409 17.41 3.93 -7.24
CA PHE A 409 16.10 3.39 -6.85
C PHE A 409 16.13 2.57 -5.56
N ASP A 410 17.29 2.32 -4.96
CA ASP A 410 17.44 1.59 -3.71
C ASP A 410 17.18 2.52 -2.51
N LEU A 411 15.89 2.73 -2.21
CA LEU A 411 15.44 3.61 -1.12
C LEU A 411 15.54 2.98 0.28
N TYR A 412 15.59 1.65 0.36
CA TYR A 412 15.64 0.91 1.62
C TYR A 412 17.09 0.50 1.95
N PRO A 413 17.61 0.72 3.16
CA PRO A 413 18.96 0.31 3.54
C PRO A 413 19.19 -1.19 3.36
N LYS A 414 20.24 -1.57 2.63
CA LYS A 414 20.56 -2.99 2.42
C LYS A 414 20.94 -3.72 3.70
N VAL A 415 21.65 -3.04 4.61
CA VAL A 415 21.99 -3.58 5.93
C VAL A 415 20.77 -3.99 6.76
N LEU A 416 19.64 -3.29 6.59
CA LEU A 416 18.37 -3.66 7.25
C LEU A 416 17.64 -4.79 6.50
N LEU A 417 17.78 -4.84 5.17
CA LEU A 417 17.21 -5.92 4.36
C LEU A 417 17.89 -7.26 4.67
N ALA A 418 19.22 -7.24 4.78
CA ALA A 418 20.07 -8.36 5.12
C ALA A 418 20.18 -8.65 6.63
N ASP A 419 19.48 -7.90 7.49
CA ASP A 419 19.48 -8.09 8.96
C ASP A 419 20.86 -8.04 9.65
N CYS A 420 21.84 -7.40 9.01
CA CYS A 420 23.22 -7.44 9.45
C CYS A 420 23.69 -6.11 10.04
N PHE A 421 22.80 -5.12 10.20
CA PHE A 421 23.18 -3.74 10.51
C PHE A 421 24.09 -3.62 11.74
N TYR A 422 23.72 -4.24 12.86
CA TYR A 422 24.56 -4.25 14.05
C TYR A 422 25.85 -5.05 13.85
N THR A 423 25.79 -6.23 13.23
CA THR A 423 26.95 -7.12 13.13
C THR A 423 28.05 -6.55 12.25
N VAL A 424 27.71 -5.86 11.15
CA VAL A 424 28.71 -5.28 10.24
C VAL A 424 29.23 -3.91 10.68
N GLN A 425 28.53 -3.21 11.58
CA GLN A 425 28.86 -1.84 12.00
C GLN A 425 28.84 -1.66 13.53
N GLN A 426 29.07 -2.72 14.30
CA GLN A 426 28.95 -2.73 15.76
C GLN A 426 29.75 -1.60 16.41
N THR A 427 31.04 -1.49 16.07
CA THR A 427 31.94 -0.50 16.65
C THR A 427 31.49 0.93 16.36
N GLN A 428 31.07 1.23 15.13
CA GLN A 428 30.60 2.54 14.73
C GLN A 428 29.32 2.93 15.48
N ILE A 429 28.35 2.00 15.56
CA ILE A 429 27.07 2.19 16.24
C ILE A 429 27.28 2.48 17.73
N GLU A 430 28.06 1.64 18.42
CA GLU A 430 28.29 1.79 19.86
C GLU A 430 29.07 3.07 20.18
N GLN A 431 30.09 3.40 19.39
CA GLN A 431 30.84 4.65 19.53
C GLN A 431 29.96 5.88 19.27
N LYS A 432 29.06 5.83 18.27
CA LYS A 432 28.11 6.91 18.00
C LYS A 432 27.19 7.12 19.20
N LEU A 433 26.56 6.06 19.69
CA LEU A 433 25.68 6.16 20.85
C LEU A 433 26.45 6.65 22.10
N ALA A 434 27.70 6.21 22.29
CA ALA A 434 28.54 6.65 23.40
C ALA A 434 28.85 8.16 23.40
N LYS A 435 28.93 8.80 22.22
CA LYS A 435 29.16 10.25 22.08
C LYS A 435 28.00 11.10 22.62
N PHE A 436 26.79 10.56 22.66
CA PHE A 436 25.64 11.27 23.24
C PHE A 436 25.70 11.17 24.77
N THR A 437 26.05 12.29 25.41
CA THR A 437 26.17 12.44 26.87
C THR A 437 24.97 13.14 27.52
N SER A 438 24.08 13.73 26.73
CA SER A 438 22.85 14.38 27.18
C SER A 438 21.74 14.30 26.12
N ASN A 439 20.49 14.43 26.54
CA ASN A 439 19.34 14.52 25.64
C ASN A 439 19.48 15.70 24.66
N GLU A 440 20.01 16.84 25.11
CA GLU A 440 20.26 18.02 24.29
C GLU A 440 21.26 17.73 23.16
N ALA A 441 22.34 17.00 23.44
CA ALA A 441 23.33 16.62 22.43
C ALA A 441 22.72 15.69 21.36
N LEU A 442 21.89 14.73 21.78
CA LEU A 442 21.19 13.82 20.88
C LEU A 442 20.15 14.58 20.03
N TYR A 443 19.34 15.44 20.66
CA TYR A 443 18.33 16.23 19.96
C TYR A 443 18.94 17.18 18.93
N LYS A 444 20.03 17.89 19.26
CA LYS A 444 20.77 18.72 18.30
C LYS A 444 21.28 17.94 17.11
N TYR A 445 21.81 16.73 17.35
CA TYR A 445 22.27 15.86 16.28
C TYR A 445 21.12 15.42 15.36
N VAL A 446 19.98 15.02 15.92
CA VAL A 446 18.78 14.67 15.15
C VAL A 446 18.27 15.87 14.35
N CYS A 447 18.19 17.06 14.94
CA CYS A 447 17.79 18.29 14.26
C CYS A 447 18.72 18.64 13.09
N LYS A 448 20.04 18.48 13.28
CA LYS A 448 21.02 18.66 12.20
C LYS A 448 20.73 17.73 11.04
N ASN A 449 20.45 16.45 11.32
CA ASN A 449 20.15 15.47 10.28
C ASN A 449 18.80 15.73 9.61
N VAL A 450 17.78 16.19 10.34
CA VAL A 450 16.53 16.67 9.73
C VAL A 450 16.81 17.82 8.77
N GLY A 451 17.54 18.85 9.21
CA GLY A 451 17.85 20.01 8.36
C GLY A 451 18.71 19.65 7.13
N GLN A 452 19.61 18.69 7.27
CA GLN A 452 20.48 18.25 6.17
C GLN A 452 19.77 17.33 5.17
N PHE A 453 18.87 16.46 5.64
CA PHE A 453 18.27 15.39 4.84
C PHE A 453 16.76 15.55 4.63
N TYR A 454 16.17 16.70 4.98
CA TYR A 454 14.74 16.94 4.83
C TYR A 454 14.27 16.59 3.41
N GLU A 455 13.18 15.84 3.31
CA GLU A 455 12.60 15.30 2.07
C GLU A 455 13.48 14.32 1.27
N ALA A 456 14.67 13.97 1.76
CA ALA A 456 15.50 12.95 1.12
C ALA A 456 14.74 11.62 1.03
N HIS A 457 14.70 11.07 -0.18
CA HIS A 457 13.90 9.90 -0.49
C HIS A 457 14.45 8.65 0.22
N ASN A 458 13.62 8.08 1.10
CA ASN A 458 13.88 6.84 1.80
C ASN A 458 12.57 6.03 1.89
N SER A 459 12.68 4.74 2.21
CA SER A 459 11.52 3.88 2.42
C SER A 459 11.49 3.26 3.83
N VAL A 460 12.12 3.91 4.81
CA VAL A 460 12.10 3.47 6.21
C VAL A 460 11.03 4.23 6.98
N PHE A 461 10.90 5.55 6.76
CA PHE A 461 9.87 6.38 7.40
C PHE A 461 9.30 7.41 6.40
N VAL A 462 8.22 8.08 6.79
CA VAL A 462 7.58 9.13 6.00
C VAL A 462 7.90 10.49 6.62
N TRP A 463 8.37 11.42 5.79
CA TRP A 463 8.57 12.81 6.18
C TRP A 463 7.22 13.48 6.46
N HIS A 464 7.11 14.13 7.61
CA HIS A 464 6.00 15.01 7.96
C HIS A 464 6.53 16.38 8.37
N SER A 465 5.78 17.44 8.09
CA SER A 465 6.17 18.83 8.39
C SER A 465 6.29 19.10 9.90
N ASP A 466 5.57 18.34 10.72
CA ASP A 466 5.48 18.47 12.17
C ASP A 466 6.38 17.48 12.93
N MET A 467 7.19 16.66 12.25
CA MET A 467 7.92 15.55 12.87
C MET A 467 8.94 15.95 13.95
N LEU A 468 9.43 17.20 13.97
CA LEU A 468 10.42 17.65 14.94
C LEU A 468 9.85 17.77 16.35
N GLU A 469 8.58 18.18 16.46
CA GLU A 469 7.91 18.37 17.76
C GLU A 469 7.77 17.05 18.55
N PRO A 470 7.22 15.94 17.99
CA PRO A 470 7.16 14.69 18.73
C PRO A 470 8.56 14.09 18.98
N LEU A 471 9.54 14.30 18.10
CA LEU A 471 10.93 13.88 18.36
C LEU A 471 11.57 14.65 19.51
N GLU A 472 11.29 15.95 19.62
CA GLU A 472 11.74 16.78 20.73
C GLU A 472 11.16 16.27 22.04
N VAL A 473 9.84 16.05 22.09
CA VAL A 473 9.15 15.56 23.28
C VAL A 473 9.68 14.19 23.70
N LEU A 474 9.83 13.26 22.74
CA LEU A 474 10.43 11.95 22.99
C LEU A 474 11.82 12.06 23.63
N ILE A 475 12.71 12.85 23.00
CA ILE A 475 14.12 12.92 23.41
C ILE A 475 14.28 13.67 24.73
N LYS A 476 13.55 14.76 24.94
CA LYS A 476 13.70 15.59 26.15
C LYS A 476 13.06 14.96 27.38
N HIS A 477 11.93 14.26 27.24
CA HIS A 477 11.17 13.69 28.36
C HIS A 477 11.42 12.20 28.61
N SER A 478 12.40 11.59 27.93
CA SER A 478 12.84 10.22 28.19
C SER A 478 14.26 10.19 28.77
N PRO A 479 14.60 9.25 29.67
CA PRO A 479 15.97 9.05 30.10
C PRO A 479 16.88 8.67 28.93
N LEU A 480 18.05 9.31 28.83
CA LEU A 480 19.01 9.07 27.75
C LEU A 480 19.43 7.59 27.64
N THR A 481 19.54 6.92 28.78
CA THR A 481 19.86 5.49 28.87
C THR A 481 18.82 4.63 28.16
N ASN A 482 17.54 4.96 28.33
CA ASN A 482 16.41 4.23 27.75
C ASN A 482 16.38 4.43 26.23
N LEU A 483 16.56 5.67 25.77
CA LEU A 483 16.65 6.01 24.34
C LEU A 483 17.80 5.26 23.66
N LYS A 484 19.01 5.30 24.25
CA LYS A 484 20.19 4.61 23.70
C LYS A 484 20.02 3.09 23.68
N ALA A 485 19.47 2.51 24.75
CA ALA A 485 19.24 1.07 24.83
C ALA A 485 18.23 0.62 23.77
N HIS A 486 17.14 1.36 23.58
CA HIS A 486 16.16 1.04 22.56
C HIS A 486 16.70 1.21 21.13
N LEU A 487 17.41 2.31 20.85
CA LEU A 487 18.09 2.51 19.55
C LEU A 487 19.06 1.36 19.26
N LEU A 488 19.86 0.94 20.25
CA LEU A 488 20.77 -0.19 20.12
C LEU A 488 20.00 -1.49 19.84
N GLN A 489 18.88 -1.74 20.53
CA GLN A 489 18.07 -2.92 20.26
C GLN A 489 17.49 -2.90 18.84
N MET A 490 17.01 -1.75 18.36
CA MET A 490 16.57 -1.60 16.97
C MET A 490 17.68 -1.90 15.97
N THR A 491 18.95 -1.62 16.27
CA THR A 491 20.07 -1.98 15.35
C THR A 491 20.25 -3.50 15.24
N LYS A 492 19.89 -4.26 16.28
CA LYS A 492 20.06 -5.72 16.40
C LYS A 492 18.88 -6.49 15.84
N THR A 493 17.65 -6.03 16.09
CA THR A 493 16.42 -6.74 15.75
C THR A 493 15.44 -5.86 14.96
N PHE A 494 15.94 -5.06 14.01
CA PHE A 494 15.15 -4.10 13.27
C PHE A 494 13.90 -4.70 12.62
N LYS A 495 13.99 -5.90 12.02
CA LYS A 495 12.83 -6.53 11.38
C LYS A 495 11.66 -6.80 12.34
N GLN A 496 11.96 -7.01 13.62
CA GLN A 496 10.96 -7.21 14.68
C GLN A 496 10.44 -5.88 15.24
N LEU A 497 11.29 -4.84 15.24
CA LEU A 497 11.02 -3.51 15.79
C LEU A 497 10.78 -2.44 14.71
N LYS A 498 10.41 -2.84 13.50
CA LYS A 498 10.03 -1.89 12.44
C LYS A 498 8.56 -1.49 12.51
N ASP A 499 7.76 -2.19 13.30
CA ASP A 499 6.33 -1.96 13.47
C ASP A 499 5.81 -2.39 14.85
N GLY A 500 4.52 -2.17 15.11
CA GLY A 500 3.86 -2.57 16.36
C GLY A 500 4.06 -1.59 17.52
N TYR A 501 4.57 -0.39 17.25
CA TYR A 501 4.70 0.63 18.28
C TYR A 501 3.34 1.21 18.71
N PRO A 502 3.21 1.66 19.96
CA PRO A 502 1.96 2.24 20.47
C PRO A 502 1.44 3.41 19.63
N ASP A 503 0.12 3.48 19.51
CA ASP A 503 -0.57 4.47 18.68
C ASP A 503 -0.22 5.91 19.08
N LEU A 504 -0.25 6.19 20.39
CA LEU A 504 -0.10 7.53 20.95
C LEU A 504 1.11 7.66 21.87
N MET A 505 1.67 8.87 21.87
CA MET A 505 2.60 9.35 22.89
C MET A 505 1.95 10.52 23.63
N VAL A 506 1.87 10.42 24.95
CA VAL A 506 1.18 11.38 25.81
C VAL A 506 2.16 11.94 26.84
N LEU A 507 2.26 13.26 26.90
CA LEU A 507 3.02 13.98 27.91
C LEU A 507 2.04 14.50 28.98
N LYS A 508 2.10 13.89 30.18
CA LYS A 508 1.26 14.20 31.34
C LYS A 508 2.10 14.95 32.37
N GLY A 509 2.09 16.29 32.31
CA GLY A 509 3.08 17.10 33.02
C GLY A 509 4.48 16.82 32.45
N ASP A 510 5.42 16.37 33.30
CA ASP A 510 6.77 15.97 32.84
C ASP A 510 6.89 14.48 32.49
N LYS A 511 5.84 13.68 32.73
CA LYS A 511 5.88 12.23 32.54
C LYS A 511 5.40 11.84 31.15
N LEU A 512 6.29 11.21 30.38
CA LEU A 512 5.97 10.64 29.07
C LEU A 512 5.41 9.21 29.22
N THR A 513 4.27 8.95 28.58
CA THR A 513 3.69 7.60 28.44
C THR A 513 3.37 7.29 26.97
N PHE A 514 3.41 6.01 26.63
CA PHE A 514 2.95 5.50 25.34
C PHE A 514 1.66 4.71 25.54
N GLU A 515 0.65 4.96 24.72
CA GLU A 515 -0.69 4.40 24.88
C GLU A 515 -1.06 3.62 23.61
N GLU A 516 -1.28 2.31 23.75
CA GLU A 516 -1.81 1.43 22.71
C GLU A 516 -3.33 1.34 22.86
N VAL A 517 -4.09 1.90 21.92
CA VAL A 517 -5.54 2.08 22.02
C VAL A 517 -6.28 0.86 21.47
N LYS A 518 -7.29 0.38 22.18
CA LYS A 518 -8.12 -0.76 21.76
C LYS A 518 -9.60 -0.43 21.95
N ALA A 519 -10.34 -0.39 20.85
CA ALA A 519 -11.79 -0.29 20.88
C ALA A 519 -12.43 -1.65 21.27
N PRO A 520 -13.69 -1.65 21.74
CA PRO A 520 -14.44 -2.87 21.97
C PRO A 520 -14.48 -3.78 20.74
N GLY A 521 -13.95 -5.00 20.89
CA GLY A 521 -13.85 -5.98 19.81
C GLY A 521 -12.46 -6.06 19.16
N ASP A 522 -11.59 -5.09 19.42
CA ASP A 522 -10.20 -5.13 18.95
C ASP A 522 -9.37 -6.15 19.73
N LYS A 523 -8.28 -6.57 19.10
CA LYS A 523 -7.31 -7.50 19.69
C LYS A 523 -5.90 -6.94 19.52
N LEU A 524 -5.09 -7.11 20.56
CA LEU A 524 -3.66 -6.89 20.47
C LEU A 524 -3.03 -7.90 19.50
N ARG A 525 -2.07 -7.41 18.71
CA ARG A 525 -1.32 -8.20 17.73
C ARG A 525 0.04 -8.58 18.29
N ARG A 526 0.65 -9.62 17.71
CA ARG A 526 1.94 -10.16 18.18
C ARG A 526 3.10 -9.17 18.00
N ASN A 527 3.16 -8.46 16.89
CA ASN A 527 4.17 -7.42 16.69
C ASN A 527 4.01 -6.27 17.71
N GLN A 528 2.78 -5.92 18.08
CA GLN A 528 2.52 -4.95 19.16
C GLN A 528 3.05 -5.45 20.49
N LEU A 529 2.85 -6.73 20.82
CA LEU A 529 3.42 -7.32 22.03
C LEU A 529 4.94 -7.19 22.08
N VAL A 530 5.63 -7.55 20.99
CA VAL A 530 7.10 -7.46 20.91
C VAL A 530 7.56 -6.04 21.19
N SER A 531 7.03 -5.04 20.47
CA SER A 531 7.44 -3.65 20.63
C SER A 531 7.08 -3.08 22.01
N ILE A 532 5.90 -3.41 22.56
CA ILE A 532 5.48 -3.00 23.92
C ILE A 532 6.42 -3.58 24.98
N GLU A 533 6.72 -4.88 24.92
CA GLU A 533 7.59 -5.55 25.89
C GLU A 533 9.01 -5.01 25.81
N VAL A 534 9.55 -4.81 24.60
CA VAL A 534 10.88 -4.22 24.40
C VAL A 534 10.95 -2.78 24.92
N LEU A 535 9.90 -1.97 24.73
CA LEU A 535 9.84 -0.64 25.32
C LEU A 535 9.81 -0.68 26.85
N LYS A 536 9.00 -1.56 27.44
CA LYS A 536 8.92 -1.74 28.90
C LYS A 536 10.24 -2.22 29.49
N GLN A 537 10.92 -3.18 28.85
CA GLN A 537 12.24 -3.68 29.25
C GLN A 537 13.30 -2.57 29.26
N HIS A 538 13.21 -1.61 28.33
CA HIS A 538 14.08 -0.43 28.29
C HIS A 538 13.59 0.72 29.18
N GLY A 539 12.55 0.52 29.99
CA GLY A 539 12.09 1.48 31.00
C GLY A 539 11.14 2.56 30.49
N PHE A 540 10.51 2.38 29.32
CA PHE A 540 9.43 3.26 28.89
C PHE A 540 8.10 2.86 29.54
N ALA A 541 7.30 3.85 29.92
CA ALA A 541 5.96 3.63 30.43
C ALA A 541 5.00 3.40 29.26
N VAL A 542 4.52 2.16 29.11
CA VAL A 542 3.60 1.77 28.02
C VAL A 542 2.33 1.16 28.61
N ASN A 543 1.18 1.70 28.26
CA ASN A 543 -0.12 1.18 28.69
C ASN A 543 -0.96 0.73 27.50
N ILE A 544 -1.90 -0.18 27.78
CA ILE A 544 -2.92 -0.60 26.83
C ILE A 544 -4.21 0.10 27.22
N VAL A 545 -4.67 1.05 26.42
CA VAL A 545 -5.89 1.81 26.71
C VAL A 545 -7.09 1.08 26.12
N ALA A 546 -7.95 0.54 26.97
CA ALA A 546 -9.21 -0.04 26.54
C ALA A 546 -10.31 1.03 26.56
N VAL A 547 -10.99 1.19 25.43
CA VAL A 547 -12.04 2.19 25.27
C VAL A 547 -13.40 1.57 25.55
N ASN A 548 -14.24 2.30 26.29
CA ASN A 548 -15.66 2.04 26.44
C ASN A 548 -16.44 3.15 25.74
N TRP A 549 -17.39 2.76 24.88
CA TRP A 549 -18.23 3.72 24.18
C TRP A 549 -19.31 4.26 25.11
N PHE A 550 -19.45 5.58 25.15
CA PHE A 550 -20.64 6.21 25.73
C PHE A 550 -21.25 7.19 24.72
N ASN A 551 -22.52 7.51 24.92
CA ASN A 551 -23.22 8.54 24.16
C ASN A 551 -23.37 9.76 25.07
N ASP A 552 -22.73 10.87 24.71
CA ASP A 552 -22.84 12.11 25.47
C ASP A 552 -24.24 12.74 25.24
N PRO A 553 -25.11 12.78 26.27
CA PRO A 553 -26.44 13.38 26.12
C PRO A 553 -26.39 14.89 25.86
N ASN A 554 -25.29 15.55 26.20
CA ASN A 554 -25.08 16.99 26.01
C ASN A 554 -24.30 17.31 24.74
N ARG A 555 -24.06 16.33 23.87
CA ARG A 555 -23.35 16.52 22.60
C ARG A 555 -24.04 17.58 21.75
N ILE A 556 -23.25 18.54 21.27
CA ILE A 556 -23.74 19.54 20.32
C ILE A 556 -23.62 18.98 18.90
N TYR A 557 -24.72 19.00 18.16
CA TYR A 557 -24.76 18.65 16.74
C TYR A 557 -24.93 19.93 15.92
N SER A 558 -23.94 20.25 15.08
CA SER A 558 -24.04 21.35 14.11
C SER A 558 -24.54 20.77 12.80
N VAL A 559 -25.84 20.93 12.54
CA VAL A 559 -26.49 20.53 11.31
C VAL A 559 -26.22 21.58 10.25
N VAL A 560 -25.50 21.19 9.21
CA VAL A 560 -25.01 22.07 8.16
C VAL A 560 -25.63 21.67 6.85
N ASP A 561 -25.99 22.68 6.07
CA ASP A 561 -26.41 22.52 4.68
C ASP A 561 -25.79 23.66 3.85
N ILE A 562 -25.49 23.37 2.58
CA ILE A 562 -24.92 24.34 1.64
C ILE A 562 -25.65 24.34 0.31
N GLU A 563 -25.72 25.51 -0.31
CA GLU A 563 -26.02 25.64 -1.72
C GLU A 563 -24.76 25.95 -2.51
N THR A 564 -24.65 25.44 -3.73
CA THR A 564 -23.41 25.52 -4.51
C THR A 564 -23.67 25.91 -5.96
N THR A 565 -22.61 26.32 -6.66
CA THR A 565 -22.67 26.58 -8.11
C THR A 565 -22.79 25.32 -8.98
N GLY A 566 -22.90 24.12 -8.38
CA GLY A 566 -22.95 22.84 -9.07
C GLY A 566 -22.49 21.65 -8.21
N GLY A 567 -22.50 20.43 -8.77
CA GLY A 567 -22.12 19.21 -8.05
C GLY A 567 -20.63 19.10 -7.72
N VAL A 568 -20.22 17.96 -7.15
CA VAL A 568 -18.84 17.69 -6.69
C VAL A 568 -17.81 17.71 -7.84
N GLN A 569 -18.23 17.43 -9.07
CA GLN A 569 -17.35 17.44 -10.24
C GLN A 569 -17.05 18.88 -10.72
N GLY A 570 -15.77 19.16 -10.95
CA GLY A 570 -15.30 20.47 -11.42
C GLY A 570 -15.01 21.44 -10.28
N ASN A 571 -14.72 22.70 -10.63
CA ASN A 571 -14.25 23.69 -9.67
C ASN A 571 -15.39 24.47 -8.96
N ASN A 572 -16.52 23.83 -8.64
CA ASN A 572 -17.68 24.51 -8.05
C ASN A 572 -17.40 25.09 -6.65
N LYS A 573 -18.20 26.09 -6.27
CA LYS A 573 -18.05 26.95 -5.07
C LYS A 573 -19.36 27.06 -4.29
N ILE A 574 -19.28 27.40 -3.00
CA ILE A 574 -20.43 27.61 -2.12
C ILE A 574 -21.11 28.97 -2.42
N THR A 575 -22.44 29.01 -2.44
CA THR A 575 -23.27 30.23 -2.63
C THR A 575 -24.12 30.58 -1.41
N GLU A 576 -24.43 29.62 -0.56
CA GLU A 576 -25.11 29.81 0.73
C GLU A 576 -24.64 28.71 1.68
N ILE A 577 -24.55 29.02 2.96
CA ILE A 577 -24.28 28.06 4.03
C ILE A 577 -25.19 28.37 5.21
N ALA A 578 -25.69 27.32 5.87
CA ALA A 578 -26.42 27.43 7.13
C ALA A 578 -25.91 26.41 8.14
N VAL A 579 -26.00 26.77 9.41
CA VAL A 579 -25.66 25.94 10.57
C VAL A 579 -26.77 26.07 11.60
N VAL A 580 -27.35 24.93 12.00
CA VAL A 580 -28.31 24.81 13.10
C VAL A 580 -27.69 23.94 14.18
N GLN A 581 -27.44 24.51 15.36
CA GLN A 581 -26.85 23.77 16.48
C GLN A 581 -27.95 23.21 17.36
N LEU A 582 -27.90 21.89 17.56
CA LEU A 582 -28.78 21.15 18.44
C LEU A 582 -28.02 20.67 19.67
N GLN A 583 -28.65 20.74 20.84
CA GLN A 583 -28.17 20.10 22.07
C GLN A 583 -29.34 19.53 22.83
N ALA A 584 -29.25 18.26 23.25
CA ALA A 584 -30.33 17.55 23.96
C ALA A 584 -31.71 17.62 23.25
N GLY A 585 -31.72 17.69 21.92
CA GLY A 585 -32.93 17.78 21.11
C GLY A 585 -33.43 19.21 20.85
N GLU A 586 -32.86 20.21 21.48
CA GLU A 586 -33.29 21.62 21.35
C GLU A 586 -32.34 22.41 20.46
N VAL A 587 -32.88 23.36 19.68
CA VAL A 587 -32.08 24.30 18.89
C VAL A 587 -31.50 25.36 19.83
N ILE A 588 -30.17 25.37 19.96
CA ILE A 588 -29.46 26.33 20.83
C ILE A 588 -28.89 27.51 20.06
N ASN A 589 -28.69 27.38 18.74
CA ASN A 589 -28.13 28.44 17.90
C ASN A 589 -28.47 28.19 16.42
N GLN A 590 -28.60 29.28 15.64
CA GLN A 590 -28.78 29.24 14.19
C GLN A 590 -27.97 30.35 13.53
N TRP A 591 -27.32 30.02 12.42
CA TRP A 591 -26.55 30.97 11.62
C TRP A 591 -26.66 30.62 10.14
N ALA A 592 -26.75 31.63 9.28
CA ALA A 592 -26.72 31.45 7.84
C ALA A 592 -26.06 32.65 7.15
N SER A 593 -25.42 32.41 6.01
CA SER A 593 -24.84 33.47 5.18
C SER A 593 -24.94 33.09 3.70
N LEU A 594 -25.28 34.08 2.86
CA LEU A 594 -24.92 34.03 1.45
C LEU A 594 -23.40 34.13 1.32
N ILE A 595 -22.85 33.51 0.30
CA ILE A 595 -21.42 33.52 0.00
C ILE A 595 -21.22 33.96 -1.43
N ASN A 596 -20.31 34.90 -1.66
CA ASN A 596 -19.87 35.25 -2.99
C ASN A 596 -18.96 34.12 -3.52
N PRO A 597 -19.39 33.35 -4.54
CA PRO A 597 -18.61 32.21 -5.04
C PRO A 597 -17.46 32.65 -5.95
N GLU A 598 -17.33 33.96 -6.24
CA GLU A 598 -16.37 34.55 -7.17
C GLU A 598 -16.44 33.97 -8.59
N ARG A 599 -17.65 33.52 -8.99
CA ARG A 599 -17.92 32.94 -10.31
C ARG A 599 -19.39 33.04 -10.69
N SER A 600 -19.68 32.82 -11.97
CA SER A 600 -21.06 32.76 -12.48
C SER A 600 -21.82 31.55 -11.93
N ILE A 601 -23.07 31.76 -11.52
CA ILE A 601 -24.01 30.70 -11.13
C ILE A 601 -24.79 30.25 -12.37
N PRO A 602 -24.78 28.95 -12.74
CA PRO A 602 -25.55 28.46 -13.88
C PRO A 602 -27.06 28.67 -13.72
N ALA A 603 -27.76 28.96 -14.82
CA ALA A 603 -29.21 29.25 -14.78
C ALA A 603 -30.06 28.13 -14.17
N PHE A 604 -29.68 26.86 -14.36
CA PHE A 604 -30.39 25.73 -13.76
C PHE A 604 -30.23 25.68 -12.24
N ILE A 605 -29.08 26.11 -11.70
CA ILE A 605 -28.85 26.23 -10.25
C ILE A 605 -29.69 27.37 -9.69
N THR A 606 -29.67 28.54 -10.32
CA THR A 606 -30.52 29.67 -9.90
C THR A 606 -32.02 29.31 -9.92
N LYS A 607 -32.46 28.49 -10.87
CA LYS A 607 -33.84 27.98 -10.90
C LYS A 607 -34.12 27.02 -9.75
N LEU A 608 -33.13 26.22 -9.33
CA LEU A 608 -33.26 25.24 -8.26
C LEU A 608 -33.28 25.89 -6.88
N THR A 609 -32.33 26.79 -6.60
CA THR A 609 -32.08 27.36 -5.27
C THR A 609 -32.68 28.75 -5.08
N GLY A 610 -33.06 29.42 -6.17
CA GLY A 610 -33.47 30.83 -6.16
C GLY A 610 -32.30 31.82 -6.00
N ILE A 611 -31.07 31.35 -5.77
CA ILE A 611 -29.90 32.21 -5.56
C ILE A 611 -29.36 32.67 -6.93
N ASN A 612 -29.38 33.98 -7.14
CA ASN A 612 -28.89 34.60 -8.36
C ASN A 612 -27.63 35.45 -8.11
N ALA A 613 -26.94 35.81 -9.19
CA ALA A 613 -25.69 36.56 -9.12
C ALA A 613 -25.82 37.95 -8.47
N ALA A 614 -27.02 38.55 -8.42
CA ALA A 614 -27.23 39.83 -7.75
C ALA A 614 -27.26 39.67 -6.22
N MET A 615 -27.80 38.56 -5.71
CA MET A 615 -27.87 38.28 -4.26
C MET A 615 -26.49 38.05 -3.65
N VAL A 616 -25.60 37.37 -4.38
CA VAL A 616 -24.27 36.99 -3.86
C VAL A 616 -23.17 38.00 -4.22
N ARG A 617 -23.48 39.05 -4.99
CA ARG A 617 -22.47 40.01 -5.46
C ARG A 617 -21.76 40.72 -4.32
N ASP A 618 -22.55 41.19 -3.36
CA ASP A 618 -22.09 41.96 -2.21
C ASP A 618 -22.07 41.10 -0.92
N ALA A 619 -22.27 39.79 -1.06
CA ALA A 619 -22.14 38.82 0.03
C ALA A 619 -20.65 38.60 0.37
N PRO A 620 -20.32 38.19 1.62
CA PRO A 620 -18.94 37.90 1.98
C PRO A 620 -18.39 36.72 1.18
N ARG A 621 -17.08 36.73 0.93
CA ARG A 621 -16.34 35.56 0.42
C ARG A 621 -16.18 34.53 1.53
N PHE A 622 -15.89 33.29 1.16
CA PHE A 622 -15.69 32.23 2.15
C PHE A 622 -14.60 32.57 3.17
N GLU A 623 -13.50 33.19 2.72
CA GLU A 623 -12.39 33.63 3.59
C GLU A 623 -12.85 34.57 4.72
N GLU A 624 -13.87 35.40 4.46
CA GLU A 624 -14.39 36.39 5.40
C GLU A 624 -15.30 35.78 6.47
N VAL A 625 -15.89 34.61 6.20
CA VAL A 625 -16.75 33.88 7.17
C VAL A 625 -16.06 32.65 7.78
N ALA A 626 -14.86 32.29 7.32
CA ALA A 626 -14.18 31.06 7.67
C ALA A 626 -13.93 30.92 9.18
N ASP A 627 -13.52 32.00 9.85
CA ASP A 627 -13.24 31.99 11.29
C ASP A 627 -14.53 31.94 12.11
N THR A 628 -15.59 32.63 11.68
CA THR A 628 -16.92 32.56 12.29
C THR A 628 -17.47 31.13 12.20
N LEU A 629 -17.42 30.52 11.01
CA LEU A 629 -17.86 29.15 10.80
C LEU A 629 -17.06 28.16 11.67
N ARG A 630 -15.74 28.33 11.74
CA ARG A 630 -14.87 27.47 12.57
C ARG A 630 -15.22 27.60 14.05
N SER A 631 -15.47 28.81 14.52
CA SER A 631 -15.86 29.07 15.91
C SER A 631 -17.23 28.45 16.22
N LEU A 632 -18.19 28.53 15.30
CA LEU A 632 -19.51 27.91 15.46
C LEU A 632 -19.41 26.39 15.54
N LEU A 633 -18.61 25.76 14.67
CA LEU A 633 -18.50 24.30 14.59
C LEU A 633 -17.64 23.67 15.70
N LYS A 634 -16.85 24.48 16.43
CA LYS A 634 -15.92 23.99 17.45
C LYS A 634 -16.64 23.21 18.55
N GLY A 635 -16.12 22.01 18.86
CA GLY A 635 -16.67 21.15 19.92
C GLY A 635 -18.02 20.51 19.60
N SER A 636 -18.43 20.53 18.33
CA SER A 636 -19.69 19.92 17.86
C SER A 636 -19.46 18.84 16.82
N VAL A 637 -20.50 18.04 16.58
CA VAL A 637 -20.55 17.07 15.48
C VAL A 637 -21.05 17.74 14.21
N PHE A 638 -20.32 17.60 13.11
CA PHE A 638 -20.81 18.03 11.80
C PHE A 638 -21.89 17.06 11.32
N VAL A 639 -23.12 17.54 11.18
CA VAL A 639 -24.24 16.73 10.68
C VAL A 639 -24.71 17.29 9.35
N ALA A 640 -24.96 16.44 8.37
CA ALA A 640 -25.64 16.87 7.14
C ALA A 640 -26.39 15.70 6.46
N HIS A 641 -27.33 16.06 5.59
CA HIS A 641 -28.14 15.11 4.84
C HIS A 641 -27.44 14.69 3.55
N ASN A 642 -26.55 13.69 3.66
CA ASN A 642 -25.49 13.30 2.71
C ASN A 642 -24.15 14.00 3.01
N VAL A 643 -23.66 13.80 4.24
CA VAL A 643 -22.55 14.54 4.85
C VAL A 643 -21.27 14.70 4.02
N ASN A 644 -20.97 13.75 3.13
CA ASN A 644 -19.76 13.83 2.31
C ASN A 644 -19.83 14.95 1.26
N PHE A 645 -21.03 15.40 0.88
CA PHE A 645 -21.23 16.50 -0.04
C PHE A 645 -20.82 17.82 0.64
N ASP A 646 -21.55 18.22 1.68
CA ASP A 646 -21.37 19.50 2.39
C ASP A 646 -19.98 19.62 3.00
N TYR A 647 -19.56 18.57 3.72
CA TYR A 647 -18.24 18.50 4.35
C TYR A 647 -17.12 18.58 3.30
N GLY A 648 -17.31 17.95 2.15
CA GLY A 648 -16.34 17.96 1.06
C GLY A 648 -16.11 19.36 0.48
N PHE A 649 -17.19 20.12 0.27
CA PHE A 649 -17.13 21.51 -0.17
C PHE A 649 -16.49 22.42 0.88
N ILE A 650 -16.93 22.35 2.14
CA ILE A 650 -16.37 23.17 3.22
C ILE A 650 -14.88 22.87 3.40
N ARG A 651 -14.48 21.60 3.39
CA ARG A 651 -13.06 21.21 3.44
C ARG A 651 -12.27 21.76 2.25
N LYS A 652 -12.85 21.76 1.06
CA LYS A 652 -12.22 22.33 -0.15
C LYS A 652 -12.05 23.85 -0.01
N GLU A 653 -13.03 24.56 0.51
CA GLU A 653 -12.94 26.02 0.70
C GLU A 653 -11.90 26.38 1.77
N TYR A 654 -11.85 25.68 2.91
CA TYR A 654 -10.77 25.86 3.89
C TYR A 654 -9.39 25.55 3.30
N SER A 655 -9.27 24.48 2.51
CA SER A 655 -8.00 24.13 1.86
C SER A 655 -7.56 25.21 0.87
N ALA A 656 -8.49 25.90 0.21
CA ALA A 656 -8.17 26.97 -0.74
C ALA A 656 -7.58 28.21 -0.06
N ILE A 657 -7.88 28.43 1.22
CA ILE A 657 -7.30 29.51 2.04
C ILE A 657 -6.14 29.01 2.93
N GLY A 658 -5.57 27.85 2.63
CA GLY A 658 -4.41 27.29 3.33
C GLY A 658 -4.72 26.74 4.74
N GLN A 659 -5.99 26.50 5.07
CA GLN A 659 -6.40 25.97 6.36
C GLN A 659 -6.88 24.51 6.27
N GLY A 660 -6.55 23.71 7.29
CA GLY A 660 -7.10 22.37 7.46
C GLY A 660 -8.54 22.39 8.02
N PHE A 661 -9.35 21.42 7.61
CA PHE A 661 -10.67 21.18 8.18
C PHE A 661 -10.89 19.68 8.42
N LYS A 662 -10.88 19.27 9.69
CA LYS A 662 -11.19 17.92 10.18
C LYS A 662 -12.03 18.07 11.45
N MET A 663 -13.11 17.32 11.54
CA MET A 663 -13.99 17.21 12.71
C MET A 663 -14.87 15.95 12.58
N PRO A 664 -15.41 15.43 13.70
CA PRO A 664 -16.36 14.33 13.69
C PRO A 664 -17.59 14.64 12.83
N LYS A 665 -18.11 13.64 12.12
CA LYS A 665 -19.23 13.84 11.19
C LYS A 665 -20.27 12.73 11.25
N LEU A 666 -21.53 13.08 11.05
CA LEU A 666 -22.68 12.17 11.03
C LEU A 666 -23.56 12.42 9.81
N CYS A 667 -23.99 11.33 9.16
CA CYS A 667 -24.83 11.40 7.96
C CYS A 667 -26.27 10.99 8.30
N THR A 668 -27.22 11.92 8.22
CA THR A 668 -28.63 11.60 8.54
C THR A 668 -29.25 10.59 7.58
N VAL A 669 -28.77 10.47 6.33
CA VAL A 669 -29.18 9.38 5.42
C VAL A 669 -28.81 8.00 5.96
N VAL A 670 -27.57 7.84 6.45
CA VAL A 670 -27.08 6.56 7.01
C VAL A 670 -27.85 6.24 8.28
N GLU A 671 -28.01 7.21 9.16
CA GLU A 671 -28.71 7.02 10.43
C GLU A 671 -30.22 6.79 10.23
N SER A 672 -30.84 7.45 9.25
CA SER A 672 -32.25 7.21 8.87
C SER A 672 -32.46 5.78 8.38
N ARG A 673 -31.54 5.21 7.59
CA ARG A 673 -31.64 3.81 7.13
C ARG A 673 -31.60 2.82 8.29
N LYS A 674 -30.82 3.11 9.33
CA LYS A 674 -30.73 2.29 10.55
C LYS A 674 -31.98 2.45 11.42
N ALA A 675 -32.44 3.69 11.63
CA ALA A 675 -33.60 3.97 12.47
C ALA A 675 -34.91 3.48 11.82
N PHE A 676 -35.07 3.73 10.52
CA PHE A 676 -36.29 3.49 9.75
C PHE A 676 -35.99 2.60 8.52
N PRO A 677 -35.82 1.29 8.68
CA PRO A 677 -35.51 0.40 7.56
C PRO A 677 -36.71 0.28 6.60
N LYS A 678 -36.42 0.00 5.32
CA LYS A 678 -37.40 -0.32 4.25
C LYS A 678 -38.20 0.87 3.68
N LEU A 679 -37.77 2.11 3.87
CA LEU A 679 -38.38 3.24 3.15
C LEU A 679 -37.97 3.22 1.67
N LYS A 680 -38.88 3.68 0.79
CA LYS A 680 -38.66 3.71 -0.67
C LYS A 680 -37.59 4.72 -1.10
N SER A 681 -37.41 5.79 -0.33
CA SER A 681 -36.46 6.86 -0.58
C SER A 681 -35.99 7.45 0.75
N TYR A 682 -34.74 7.91 0.76
CA TYR A 682 -34.11 8.56 1.93
C TYR A 682 -33.58 9.97 1.59
N SER A 683 -34.09 10.59 0.52
CA SER A 683 -33.83 12.02 0.25
C SER A 683 -34.58 12.89 1.24
N LEU A 684 -34.03 14.04 1.61
CA LEU A 684 -34.60 14.95 2.62
C LEU A 684 -36.07 15.26 2.38
N GLY A 685 -36.44 15.69 1.16
CA GLY A 685 -37.84 16.00 0.83
C GLY A 685 -38.82 14.83 1.01
N ASN A 686 -38.40 13.60 0.68
CA ASN A 686 -39.25 12.42 0.88
C ASN A 686 -39.36 12.03 2.35
N LEU A 687 -38.29 12.17 3.13
CA LEU A 687 -38.33 11.90 4.57
C LEU A 687 -39.13 12.97 5.32
N ALA A 688 -38.95 14.25 4.95
CA ALA A 688 -39.73 15.36 5.49
C ALA A 688 -41.22 15.17 5.22
N ALA A 689 -41.61 14.81 3.98
CA ALA A 689 -43.00 14.49 3.66
C ALA A 689 -43.52 13.26 4.42
N HIS A 690 -42.69 12.21 4.60
CA HIS A 690 -43.10 10.98 5.28
C HIS A 690 -43.32 11.16 6.78
N PHE A 691 -42.49 11.98 7.43
CA PHE A 691 -42.54 12.23 8.87
C PHE A 691 -43.20 13.56 9.24
N GLU A 692 -43.82 14.23 8.27
CA GLU A 692 -44.52 15.52 8.45
C GLU A 692 -43.60 16.62 9.03
N LEU A 693 -42.32 16.65 8.61
CA LEU A 693 -41.34 17.66 9.02
C LEU A 693 -41.54 18.97 8.24
N ASN A 694 -41.23 20.10 8.87
CA ASN A 694 -41.40 21.42 8.27
C ASN A 694 -40.28 21.74 7.27
N LEU A 695 -40.50 21.43 5.99
CA LEU A 695 -39.60 21.79 4.90
C LEU A 695 -40.24 22.85 3.99
N THR A 696 -40.30 24.09 4.47
CA THR A 696 -40.75 25.25 3.68
C THR A 696 -39.56 25.89 2.97
N ASN A 697 -39.67 26.20 1.67
CA ASN A 697 -38.56 26.69 0.83
C ASN A 697 -37.39 25.70 0.67
N HIS A 698 -37.70 24.46 0.26
CA HIS A 698 -36.66 23.47 -0.11
C HIS A 698 -35.66 24.07 -1.11
N HIS A 699 -34.36 23.75 -0.95
CA HIS A 699 -33.22 24.37 -1.65
C HIS A 699 -32.84 25.78 -1.17
N ARG A 700 -33.05 26.02 0.14
CA ARG A 700 -32.44 27.10 0.90
C ARG A 700 -31.71 26.48 2.08
N ALA A 701 -30.46 26.85 2.28
CA ALA A 701 -29.58 26.15 3.21
C ALA A 701 -30.17 26.10 4.64
N LEU A 702 -30.75 27.20 5.13
CA LEU A 702 -31.30 27.24 6.48
C LEU A 702 -32.56 26.37 6.63
N ALA A 703 -33.40 26.30 5.60
CA ALA A 703 -34.60 25.48 5.62
C ALA A 703 -34.25 23.99 5.63
N ASP A 704 -33.33 23.58 4.75
CA ASP A 704 -32.88 22.20 4.63
C ASP A 704 -32.09 21.76 5.88
N ALA A 705 -31.25 22.63 6.46
CA ALA A 705 -30.57 22.39 7.74
C ALA A 705 -31.55 22.24 8.91
N THR A 706 -32.59 23.07 8.99
CA THR A 706 -33.62 22.99 10.05
C THR A 706 -34.44 21.70 9.94
N ALA A 707 -34.89 21.34 8.75
CA ALA A 707 -35.59 20.06 8.54
C ALA A 707 -34.70 18.85 8.84
N THR A 708 -33.41 18.95 8.51
CA THR A 708 -32.42 17.91 8.84
C THR A 708 -32.20 17.81 10.36
N ALA A 709 -32.28 18.92 11.09
CA ALA A 709 -32.20 18.98 12.54
C ALA A 709 -33.41 18.28 13.20
N GLU A 710 -34.63 18.57 12.73
CA GLU A 710 -35.85 17.86 13.16
C GLU A 710 -35.75 16.34 12.88
N LEU A 711 -35.26 15.98 11.69
CA LEU A 711 -35.04 14.58 11.31
C LEU A 711 -34.02 13.89 12.25
N LEU A 712 -32.92 14.57 12.59
CA LEU A 712 -31.90 14.03 13.50
C LEU A 712 -32.50 13.73 14.88
N ASN A 713 -33.30 14.65 15.44
CA ASN A 713 -33.98 14.44 16.70
C ASN A 713 -34.89 13.20 16.67
N LEU A 714 -35.67 13.05 15.58
CA LEU A 714 -36.56 11.90 15.40
C LEU A 714 -35.77 10.57 15.32
N ILE A 715 -34.64 10.56 14.62
CA ILE A 715 -33.73 9.42 14.53
C ILE A 715 -33.24 9.03 15.93
N GLN A 716 -32.73 9.99 16.69
CA GLN A 716 -32.17 9.75 18.03
C GLN A 716 -33.24 9.19 18.98
N GLN A 717 -34.44 9.80 19.03
CA GLN A 717 -35.56 9.31 19.82
C GLN A 717 -35.95 7.86 19.46
N THR A 718 -35.92 7.53 18.16
CA THR A 718 -36.24 6.18 17.68
C THR A 718 -35.17 5.17 18.08
N GLN A 719 -33.90 5.55 18.04
CA GLN A 719 -32.78 4.69 18.44
C GLN A 719 -32.76 4.45 19.95
N SER A 720 -33.02 5.48 20.77
CA SER A 720 -33.12 5.34 22.23
C SER A 720 -34.22 4.36 22.64
N LYS A 721 -35.40 4.41 21.99
CA LYS A 721 -36.52 3.46 22.24
C LYS A 721 -36.20 2.01 21.89
N LYS A 722 -35.23 1.74 21.01
CA LYS A 722 -34.81 0.37 20.66
C LYS A 722 -33.75 -0.18 21.61
N ALA A 723 -33.07 0.70 22.35
CA ALA A 723 -32.00 0.35 23.29
C ALA A 723 -32.53 0.13 24.72
N SER A 724 -33.66 0.76 25.07
CA SER A 724 -34.49 0.45 26.25
C SER A 724 -35.38 -0.77 26.01
#